data_AF-A0A139WCG9-F1
#
_entry.id   AF-A0A139WCG9-F1
#
_cell.length_a   1.000
_cell.length_b   1.000
_cell.length_c   1.000
_cell.angle_alpha   90.00
_cell.angle_beta   90.00
_cell.angle_gamma   90.00
#
_symmetry.space_group_name_H-M   'P 1'
#
loop_
_entity.id
_entity.type
_entity.pdbx_description
1 polymer ?
#
loop_
_entity_poly.entity_id
_entity_poly.type
_entity_poly.pdbx_seq_one_letter_code
_entity_poly.pdbx_strand_id
1 'polypeptide(L)'
;MAFSPSFRKKKGTTSRGKEYEIVFSSYVILKLLQDDKIENFWLSMDNDSFGSFDDAVIEIKYFGVDQLKTYAIQLKHKESRGVSVENLKEEKGDFSLNKYFEDLEKNCGKHFKMILFTNSKFANKLPMFELKLGSETCVVEGKECETHIDFLPTASNGQCHKFQISNTTFNEYFEQFLFYSGQMKTHSLKTASSKIFREMFSCEENIFTDFLMFVTEWSMTKGMKQKLDKSWIKHAIAIRVLTPFIKPLSFDKEPENSKGTEILRNAIGKFPVTVFETEEDDKIKTIWQPLVRDVDFEKMNKMRIKYNVMSNYVGKLEDLKKENVANSKLLWLVKMCPLVVEGHVKMSALDLVEDGNIVILNPKFNVSSLKCLKDKKNVCFQNLGDLENYKEVYDNMLDTYQYSIEGQEKANLRSLVSNGCVRAEHFTTDALLEMSTSDVKLIGSKEKTSLPKYHIPRRLSKIVIDSKFLNKFTNRSIVFISCVKDMHHFKLCYKNVVFLTIQDISIKDDLKSTYKDKKIIVTSEAEFPRQQLEVMWSQTCKEFQNCHHFNYLDMRCLEWIRSKNGVEELREYQLKSECFVKEATFFSYSDQNLLHVFCENPGMGKSTLMRSLKSQTSSSCWTILVLASNHVEHFRKNKEADVDNFLNYIVKENCKKYQNFDKTVLKSLVNNNVIEILWDGLDEVSPIVLKTINNLINKFLQKGVKQWITSRICLKHTLENEFNVFSRSIKQFTKQDQQSYMKDRLKCSDEDLLSTFSKIQSSIQLFPNNDILGIPLQLFMLTELFLEDEAKYSALLDKIFSIADLYEHFIEKIIRDNFEGKQKIPLNVSKNNERFENEMLQAIDDYKVIALQLYFGDQFDKNKNNVHDLLTKIKEETDPFGFIINVTQDLTPQFLHNSYGEYFAALYLSKNYNQIHLIKTFFAEEKYDNIRFFLDLILAKDCKAHIAVLYKNSQLLDDCTENDIHFKDKIGRSSLELSCQWSNKYPLLKTEKKNNSYTIYENSLIRFQNIFKMVRWMYN
;
A
#
# COMPACT_ATOMS: atom_id res chain seq x y z
N MET A 1 -29.09 -38.63 43.93
CA MET A 1 -29.37 -38.92 42.51
C MET A 1 -28.09 -38.66 41.71
N ALA A 2 -27.78 -39.50 40.72
CA ALA A 2 -26.74 -39.17 39.73
C ALA A 2 -27.25 -38.01 38.86
N PHE A 3 -26.37 -37.03 38.57
CA PHE A 3 -26.74 -35.90 37.74
C PHE A 3 -27.14 -36.37 36.33
N SER A 4 -28.29 -35.89 35.86
CA SER A 4 -28.74 -36.10 34.48
C SER A 4 -28.90 -34.74 33.78
N PRO A 5 -28.36 -34.57 32.57
CA PRO A 5 -28.55 -33.35 31.77
C PRO A 5 -29.95 -33.26 31.15
N SER A 6 -30.77 -34.33 31.27
CA SER A 6 -32.15 -34.36 30.81
C SER A 6 -33.13 -34.77 31.91
N PHE A 7 -34.39 -34.37 31.77
CA PHE A 7 -35.47 -34.66 32.72
C PHE A 7 -36.78 -34.94 32.00
N ARG A 8 -37.73 -35.59 32.68
CA ARG A 8 -39.07 -35.82 32.15
C ARG A 8 -40.01 -34.75 32.66
N LYS A 9 -40.73 -34.09 31.75
CA LYS A 9 -41.76 -33.12 32.13
C LYS A 9 -43.00 -33.83 32.69
N LYS A 10 -43.50 -33.36 33.83
CA LYS A 10 -44.74 -33.85 34.45
C LYS A 10 -45.94 -33.65 33.51
N LYS A 11 -46.80 -34.67 33.42
CA LYS A 11 -48.01 -34.66 32.58
C LYS A 11 -49.14 -33.89 33.29
N GLY A 12 -49.92 -33.11 32.53
CA GLY A 12 -51.16 -32.49 33.03
C GLY A 12 -51.02 -31.13 33.73
N THR A 13 -49.89 -30.44 33.58
CA THR A 13 -49.67 -29.08 34.13
C THR A 13 -50.72 -28.09 33.62
N THR A 14 -51.48 -27.47 34.53
CA THR A 14 -52.51 -26.46 34.23
C THR A 14 -51.89 -25.11 33.86
N SER A 15 -52.58 -24.30 33.04
CA SER A 15 -52.11 -22.97 32.60
C SER A 15 -52.12 -21.89 33.69
N ARG A 16 -52.83 -22.10 34.81
CA ARG A 16 -52.89 -21.15 35.93
C ARG A 16 -51.56 -21.14 36.69
N GLY A 17 -50.91 -19.97 36.77
CA GLY A 17 -49.65 -19.77 37.51
C GLY A 17 -48.38 -19.83 36.64
N LYS A 18 -48.46 -20.38 35.42
CA LYS A 18 -47.30 -20.60 34.54
C LYS A 18 -46.52 -19.33 34.21
N GLU A 19 -47.21 -18.20 34.03
CA GLU A 19 -46.55 -16.91 33.77
C GLU A 19 -45.64 -16.50 34.94
N TYR A 20 -46.07 -16.73 36.20
CA TYR A 20 -45.25 -16.42 37.37
C TYR A 20 -44.00 -17.29 37.41
N GLU A 21 -44.12 -18.58 37.10
CA GLU A 21 -43.00 -19.52 37.06
C GLU A 21 -41.97 -19.17 35.99
N ILE A 22 -42.42 -18.78 34.80
CA ILE A 22 -41.56 -18.37 33.69
C ILE A 22 -40.79 -17.10 34.05
N VAL A 23 -41.48 -16.08 34.58
CA VAL A 23 -40.88 -14.81 34.96
C VAL A 23 -39.91 -14.99 36.12
N PHE A 24 -40.25 -15.81 37.12
CA PHE A 24 -39.34 -16.19 38.21
C PHE A 24 -38.10 -16.90 37.70
N SER A 25 -38.27 -17.90 36.83
CA SER A 25 -37.14 -18.63 36.26
C SER A 25 -36.20 -17.71 35.48
N SER A 26 -36.77 -16.74 34.75
CA SER A 26 -36.02 -15.75 33.99
C SER A 26 -35.23 -14.80 34.92
N TYR A 27 -35.84 -14.36 36.01
CA TYR A 27 -35.16 -13.58 37.06
C TYR A 27 -33.96 -14.33 37.64
N VAL A 28 -34.18 -15.60 38.02
CA VAL A 28 -33.15 -16.42 38.65
C VAL A 28 -32.01 -16.72 37.66
N ILE A 29 -32.32 -17.02 36.39
CA ILE A 29 -31.30 -17.18 35.35
C ILE A 29 -30.37 -15.95 35.30
N LEU A 30 -30.93 -14.73 35.30
CA LEU A 30 -30.13 -13.51 35.24
C LEU A 30 -29.27 -13.31 36.48
N LYS A 31 -29.78 -13.65 37.67
CA LYS A 31 -29.00 -13.64 38.91
C LYS A 31 -27.86 -14.64 38.90
N LEU A 32 -28.10 -15.86 38.44
CA LEU A 32 -27.08 -16.91 38.33
C LEU A 32 -26.00 -16.56 37.29
N LEU A 33 -26.34 -15.80 36.24
CA LEU A 33 -25.37 -15.29 35.28
C LEU A 33 -24.46 -14.19 35.84
N GLN A 34 -24.96 -13.39 36.79
CA GLN A 34 -24.20 -12.31 37.44
C GLN A 34 -23.20 -12.82 38.50
N ASP A 35 -23.33 -14.07 38.95
CA ASP A 35 -22.48 -14.64 39.98
C ASP A 35 -21.24 -15.31 39.38
N ASP A 36 -20.09 -14.64 39.50
CA ASP A 36 -18.78 -15.12 39.01
C ASP A 36 -18.28 -16.37 39.76
N LYS A 37 -18.87 -16.73 40.91
CA LYS A 37 -18.51 -17.95 41.66
C LYS A 37 -19.11 -19.22 41.05
N ILE A 38 -20.09 -19.08 40.16
CA ILE A 38 -20.79 -20.19 39.53
C ILE A 38 -20.04 -20.62 38.28
N GLU A 39 -19.52 -21.86 38.29
CA GLU A 39 -18.93 -22.49 37.10
C GLU A 39 -20.03 -22.79 36.08
N ASN A 40 -21.09 -23.48 36.50
CA ASN A 40 -22.24 -23.81 35.65
C ASN A 40 -23.52 -23.98 36.50
N PHE A 41 -24.68 -23.89 35.87
CA PHE A 41 -25.97 -24.20 36.48
C PHE A 41 -26.85 -24.96 35.50
N TRP A 42 -27.86 -25.66 36.00
CA TRP A 42 -28.89 -26.32 35.21
C TRP A 42 -30.27 -26.01 35.78
N LEU A 43 -31.19 -25.59 34.91
CA LEU A 43 -32.58 -25.32 35.24
C LEU A 43 -33.51 -26.34 34.60
N SER A 44 -34.47 -26.85 35.38
CA SER A 44 -35.63 -27.60 34.90
C SER A 44 -36.92 -27.04 35.48
N MET A 45 -38.02 -27.13 34.72
CA MET A 45 -39.36 -26.70 35.14
C MET A 45 -40.35 -27.83 34.90
N ASP A 46 -41.30 -28.00 35.83
CA ASP A 46 -42.24 -29.12 35.89
C ASP A 46 -41.52 -30.49 35.87
N ASN A 47 -40.44 -30.62 36.66
CA ASN A 47 -39.60 -31.82 36.71
C ASN A 47 -40.22 -32.92 37.56
N ASP A 48 -40.66 -34.01 36.92
CA ASP A 48 -41.40 -35.08 37.59
C ASP A 48 -40.63 -35.82 38.70
N SER A 49 -39.31 -35.68 38.72
CA SER A 49 -38.41 -36.35 39.67
C SER A 49 -38.37 -35.68 41.06
N PHE A 50 -39.04 -34.54 41.24
CA PHE A 50 -39.01 -33.73 42.46
C PHE A 50 -40.40 -33.54 43.11
N GLY A 51 -41.35 -34.42 42.81
CA GLY A 51 -42.68 -34.44 43.45
C GLY A 51 -43.46 -33.13 43.24
N SER A 52 -43.71 -32.41 44.33
CA SER A 52 -44.39 -31.11 44.47
C SER A 52 -43.41 -29.97 44.67
N PHE A 53 -42.12 -30.17 44.42
CA PHE A 53 -41.12 -29.11 44.29
C PHE A 53 -40.57 -29.09 42.86
N ASP A 54 -41.50 -29.20 41.90
CA ASP A 54 -41.21 -29.41 40.50
C ASP A 54 -41.31 -28.14 39.65
N ASP A 55 -41.92 -27.06 40.16
CA ASP A 55 -42.16 -25.81 39.42
C ASP A 55 -40.85 -25.22 38.85
N ALA A 56 -39.79 -25.17 39.67
CA ALA A 56 -38.43 -24.83 39.23
C ALA A 56 -37.38 -25.59 40.04
N VAL A 57 -36.47 -26.30 39.37
CA VAL A 57 -35.35 -27.01 39.99
C VAL A 57 -34.04 -26.48 39.42
N ILE A 58 -33.16 -26.03 40.30
CA ILE A 58 -31.88 -25.39 39.99
C ILE A 58 -30.76 -26.22 40.59
N GLU A 59 -29.84 -26.66 39.75
CA GLU A 59 -28.61 -27.34 40.16
C GLU A 59 -27.43 -26.43 39.85
N ILE A 60 -26.55 -26.20 40.82
CA ILE A 60 -25.42 -25.26 40.69
C ILE A 60 -24.11 -25.98 40.96
N LYS A 61 -23.13 -25.76 40.08
CA LYS A 61 -21.73 -26.11 40.26
C LYS A 61 -20.92 -24.84 40.52
N TYR A 62 -20.29 -24.75 41.68
CA TYR A 62 -19.42 -23.64 42.05
C TYR A 62 -17.97 -23.96 41.70
N PHE A 63 -17.18 -22.94 41.37
CA PHE A 63 -15.74 -23.11 41.14
C PHE A 63 -15.05 -23.74 42.36
N GLY A 64 -14.24 -24.78 42.10
CA GLY A 64 -13.48 -25.47 43.15
C GLY A 64 -14.30 -26.38 44.07
N VAL A 65 -15.58 -26.63 43.77
CA VAL A 65 -16.45 -27.53 44.54
C VAL A 65 -16.94 -28.67 43.64
N ASP A 66 -16.60 -29.92 43.99
CA ASP A 66 -16.94 -31.10 43.19
C ASP A 66 -18.43 -31.48 43.28
N GLN A 67 -19.10 -31.10 44.36
CA GLN A 67 -20.50 -31.47 44.60
C GLN A 67 -21.49 -30.43 44.05
N LEU A 68 -22.48 -30.90 43.30
CA LEU A 68 -23.62 -30.10 42.84
C LEU A 68 -24.55 -29.75 44.01
N LYS A 69 -24.95 -28.48 44.10
CA LYS A 69 -26.02 -28.05 45.01
C LYS A 69 -27.35 -28.00 44.27
N THR A 70 -28.34 -28.72 44.76
CA THR A 70 -29.68 -28.78 44.15
C THR A 70 -30.71 -28.04 45.01
N TYR A 71 -31.49 -27.17 44.38
CA TYR A 71 -32.58 -26.40 44.96
C TYR A 71 -33.86 -26.73 44.19
N ALA A 72 -34.84 -27.34 44.85
CA ALA A 72 -36.14 -27.68 44.28
C ALA A 72 -37.20 -26.72 44.85
N ILE A 73 -37.91 -26.02 43.97
CA ILE A 73 -38.72 -24.86 44.31
C ILE A 73 -40.17 -25.11 43.94
N GLN A 74 -41.07 -24.87 44.88
CA GLN A 74 -42.51 -24.80 44.67
C GLN A 74 -42.94 -23.33 44.73
N LEU A 75 -43.56 -22.85 43.66
CA LEU A 75 -43.99 -21.47 43.48
C LEU A 75 -45.49 -21.33 43.74
N LYS A 76 -45.86 -20.32 44.54
CA LYS A 76 -47.27 -20.01 44.85
C LYS A 76 -47.56 -18.53 44.65
N HIS A 77 -48.40 -18.22 43.66
CA HIS A 77 -48.87 -16.86 43.38
C HIS A 77 -50.31 -16.62 43.87
N LYS A 78 -50.53 -15.56 44.66
CA LYS A 78 -51.84 -15.14 45.19
C LYS A 78 -52.10 -13.65 44.94
N GLU A 79 -53.34 -13.31 44.57
CA GLU A 79 -53.75 -11.93 44.29
C GLU A 79 -53.92 -11.07 45.57
N SER A 80 -54.52 -11.60 46.65
CA SER A 80 -54.93 -10.77 47.81
C SER A 80 -55.12 -11.46 49.17
N ARG A 81 -54.47 -12.61 49.46
CA ARG A 81 -54.52 -13.25 50.80
C ARG A 81 -53.12 -13.47 51.38
N GLY A 82 -52.95 -13.18 52.67
CA GLY A 82 -51.75 -13.56 53.43
C GLY A 82 -51.67 -15.08 53.66
N VAL A 83 -50.51 -15.57 54.10
CA VAL A 83 -50.34 -16.94 54.60
C VAL A 83 -50.44 -16.88 56.12
N SER A 84 -51.27 -17.74 56.73
CA SER A 84 -51.35 -17.91 58.19
C SER A 84 -50.79 -19.25 58.63
N VAL A 85 -50.63 -19.44 59.95
CA VAL A 85 -50.13 -20.69 60.54
C VAL A 85 -51.08 -21.86 60.25
N GLU A 86 -52.38 -21.59 60.22
CA GLU A 86 -53.44 -22.56 59.92
C GLU A 86 -53.24 -23.16 58.53
N ASN A 87 -52.81 -22.36 57.55
CA ASN A 87 -52.51 -22.86 56.21
C ASN A 87 -51.29 -23.80 56.17
N LEU A 88 -50.36 -23.67 57.12
CA LEU A 88 -49.21 -24.58 57.25
C LEU A 88 -49.62 -25.91 57.93
N LYS A 89 -50.64 -25.88 58.81
CA LYS A 89 -51.15 -27.01 59.59
C LYS A 89 -52.18 -27.88 58.88
N GLU A 90 -52.84 -27.36 57.85
CA GLU A 90 -53.84 -28.11 57.09
C GLU A 90 -53.28 -29.45 56.61
N GLU A 91 -54.07 -30.54 56.66
CA GLU A 91 -53.64 -31.85 56.13
C GLU A 91 -53.44 -31.81 54.60
N LYS A 92 -54.20 -30.92 53.92
CA LYS A 92 -54.14 -30.69 52.48
C LYS A 92 -54.28 -29.20 52.21
N GLY A 93 -53.46 -28.65 51.32
CA GLY A 93 -53.50 -27.24 50.95
C GLY A 93 -52.27 -26.81 50.17
N ASP A 94 -52.26 -25.58 49.65
CA ASP A 94 -51.12 -25.03 48.89
C ASP A 94 -49.89 -24.74 49.74
N PHE A 95 -50.05 -24.61 51.07
CA PHE A 95 -48.99 -24.29 52.02
C PHE A 95 -48.82 -25.36 53.10
N SER A 96 -49.55 -26.48 53.02
CA SER A 96 -49.52 -27.57 54.00
C SER A 96 -48.14 -28.21 54.10
N LEU A 97 -47.52 -28.14 55.28
CA LEU A 97 -46.23 -28.78 55.53
C LEU A 97 -46.33 -30.31 55.54
N ASN A 98 -47.47 -30.87 55.98
CA ASN A 98 -47.73 -32.31 55.94
C ASN A 98 -47.81 -32.83 54.50
N LYS A 99 -48.49 -32.11 53.61
CA LYS A 99 -48.56 -32.47 52.18
C LYS A 99 -47.15 -32.58 51.57
N TYR A 100 -46.28 -31.61 51.82
CA TYR A 100 -44.92 -31.59 51.27
C TYR A 100 -44.03 -32.67 51.88
N PHE A 101 -44.21 -32.98 53.17
CA PHE A 101 -43.53 -34.08 53.84
C PHE A 101 -43.92 -35.45 53.24
N GLU A 102 -45.23 -35.73 53.14
CA GLU A 102 -45.72 -37.00 52.58
C GLU A 102 -45.27 -37.20 51.13
N ASP A 103 -45.21 -36.11 50.36
CA ASP A 103 -44.79 -36.15 48.97
C ASP A 103 -43.28 -36.39 48.82
N LEU A 104 -42.48 -35.85 49.74
CA LEU A 104 -41.05 -36.15 49.82
C LEU A 104 -40.81 -37.64 50.11
N GLU A 105 -41.50 -38.21 51.11
CA GLU A 105 -41.38 -39.63 51.46
C GLU A 105 -41.74 -40.56 50.30
N LYS A 106 -42.74 -40.18 49.51
CA LYS A 106 -43.26 -41.00 48.40
C LYS A 106 -42.42 -40.89 47.13
N ASN A 107 -41.86 -39.71 46.83
CA ASN A 107 -41.43 -39.38 45.46
C ASN A 107 -39.98 -38.91 45.31
N CYS A 108 -39.23 -38.66 46.39
CA CYS A 108 -37.95 -37.94 46.30
C CYS A 108 -36.78 -38.61 47.05
N GLY A 109 -35.54 -38.36 46.60
CA GLY A 109 -34.31 -38.73 47.33
C GLY A 109 -33.81 -37.63 48.28
N LYS A 110 -33.12 -37.99 49.37
CA LYS A 110 -32.80 -37.13 50.54
C LYS A 110 -31.72 -36.03 50.38
N HIS A 111 -31.40 -35.56 49.18
CA HIS A 111 -30.22 -34.68 48.96
C HIS A 111 -30.47 -33.44 48.10
N PHE A 112 -31.44 -32.59 48.48
CA PHE A 112 -31.63 -31.25 47.90
C PHE A 112 -32.25 -30.28 48.91
N LYS A 113 -32.20 -28.97 48.65
CA LYS A 113 -32.91 -27.96 49.43
C LYS A 113 -34.31 -27.76 48.85
N MET A 114 -35.34 -27.94 49.68
CA MET A 114 -36.75 -27.71 49.36
C MET A 114 -37.12 -26.27 49.66
N ILE A 115 -37.75 -25.59 48.70
CA ILE A 115 -38.05 -24.16 48.82
C ILE A 115 -39.50 -23.92 48.47
N LEU A 116 -40.31 -23.53 49.45
CA LEU A 116 -41.65 -23.01 49.19
C LEU A 116 -41.56 -21.49 49.04
N PHE A 117 -41.94 -20.97 47.87
CA PHE A 117 -41.72 -19.57 47.49
C PHE A 117 -43.03 -18.90 47.09
N THR A 118 -43.37 -17.80 47.77
CA THR A 118 -44.65 -17.10 47.53
C THR A 118 -44.56 -15.59 47.62
N ASN A 119 -45.39 -14.91 46.82
CA ASN A 119 -45.59 -13.47 46.90
C ASN A 119 -46.46 -13.03 48.10
N SER A 120 -47.20 -13.96 48.73
CA SER A 120 -48.01 -13.64 49.89
C SER A 120 -47.14 -13.34 51.11
N LYS A 121 -47.45 -12.26 51.82
CA LYS A 121 -46.84 -11.99 53.13
C LYS A 121 -47.40 -12.94 54.19
N PHE A 122 -46.56 -13.29 55.14
CA PHE A 122 -47.00 -14.01 56.32
C PHE A 122 -47.67 -13.02 57.29
N ALA A 123 -48.85 -13.36 57.80
CA ALA A 123 -49.74 -12.39 58.43
C ALA A 123 -49.30 -11.94 59.84
N ASN A 124 -48.57 -12.78 60.59
CA ASN A 124 -48.16 -12.57 61.99
C ASN A 124 -46.70 -13.03 62.20
N LYS A 125 -46.00 -12.66 63.30
CA LYS A 125 -44.75 -13.36 63.67
C LYS A 125 -45.03 -14.86 63.81
N LEU A 126 -44.23 -15.75 63.18
CA LEU A 126 -44.43 -17.20 63.29
C LEU A 126 -44.32 -17.63 64.77
N PRO A 127 -45.42 -18.03 65.42
CA PRO A 127 -45.36 -18.56 66.77
C PRO A 127 -44.92 -20.03 66.71
N MET A 128 -44.61 -20.60 67.88
CA MET A 128 -44.45 -22.05 68.02
C MET A 128 -45.83 -22.72 67.87
N PHE A 129 -45.91 -23.83 67.13
CA PHE A 129 -47.18 -24.50 66.86
C PHE A 129 -47.05 -26.03 66.72
N GLU A 130 -48.11 -26.75 67.10
CA GLU A 130 -48.21 -28.20 66.88
C GLU A 130 -48.56 -28.52 65.43
N LEU A 131 -47.81 -29.45 64.83
CA LEU A 131 -47.99 -29.95 63.48
C LEU A 131 -48.04 -31.48 63.49
N LYS A 132 -49.06 -32.05 62.85
CA LYS A 132 -49.16 -33.48 62.61
C LYS A 132 -48.48 -33.81 61.27
N LEU A 133 -47.45 -34.65 61.32
CA LEU A 133 -46.73 -35.18 60.17
C LEU A 133 -46.91 -36.70 60.13
N GLY A 134 -47.64 -37.21 59.15
CA GLY A 134 -48.05 -38.61 59.11
C GLY A 134 -48.85 -39.01 60.37
N SER A 135 -48.35 -40.00 61.12
CA SER A 135 -48.95 -40.46 62.38
C SER A 135 -48.43 -39.77 63.65
N GLU A 136 -47.42 -38.89 63.55
CA GLU A 136 -46.78 -38.26 64.70
C GLU A 136 -47.09 -36.76 64.78
N THR A 137 -47.16 -36.23 66.00
CA THR A 137 -47.31 -34.79 66.26
C THR A 137 -46.00 -34.23 66.77
N CYS A 138 -45.53 -33.13 66.19
CA CYS A 138 -44.32 -32.43 66.61
C CYS A 138 -44.61 -30.94 66.84
N VAL A 139 -43.79 -30.31 67.67
CA VAL A 139 -43.84 -28.86 67.90
C VAL A 139 -42.84 -28.19 66.96
N VAL A 140 -43.33 -27.29 66.12
CA VAL A 140 -42.57 -26.56 65.12
C VAL A 140 -42.46 -25.09 65.53
N GLU A 141 -41.24 -24.56 65.55
CA GLU A 141 -40.94 -23.16 65.74
C GLU A 141 -40.41 -22.57 64.43
N GLY A 142 -41.12 -21.61 63.86
CA GLY A 142 -40.65 -20.88 62.69
C GLY A 142 -39.77 -19.70 63.08
N LYS A 143 -38.54 -19.66 62.57
CA LYS A 143 -37.61 -18.54 62.75
C LYS A 143 -37.31 -17.89 61.41
N GLU A 144 -37.42 -16.56 61.38
CA GLU A 144 -36.86 -15.77 60.29
C GLU A 144 -35.34 -15.96 60.29
N CYS A 145 -34.77 -16.26 59.12
CA CYS A 145 -33.35 -16.54 58.97
C CYS A 145 -32.76 -15.74 57.81
N GLU A 146 -31.53 -15.28 57.99
CA GLU A 146 -30.73 -14.74 56.90
C GLU A 146 -30.17 -15.93 56.09
N THR A 147 -30.45 -15.94 54.79
CA THR A 147 -29.99 -17.03 53.91
C THR A 147 -28.79 -16.62 53.10
N HIS A 148 -27.82 -17.52 52.93
CA HIS A 148 -26.69 -17.35 52.01
C HIS A 148 -27.02 -17.70 50.54
N ILE A 149 -28.31 -17.67 50.14
CA ILE A 149 -28.75 -17.99 48.78
C ILE A 149 -29.15 -16.69 48.06
N ASP A 150 -28.16 -15.99 47.54
CA ASP A 150 -28.31 -14.61 47.06
C ASP A 150 -29.19 -14.44 45.81
N PHE A 151 -29.41 -15.52 45.04
CA PHE A 151 -30.15 -15.47 43.77
C PHE A 151 -31.68 -15.62 43.92
N LEU A 152 -32.19 -16.01 45.11
CA LEU A 152 -33.61 -16.30 45.34
C LEU A 152 -34.46 -15.10 45.80
N PRO A 153 -34.01 -14.24 46.74
CA PRO A 153 -34.84 -13.12 47.21
C PRO A 153 -35.19 -12.17 46.06
N THR A 154 -36.50 -11.94 45.85
CA THR A 154 -36.98 -11.03 44.79
C THR A 154 -37.40 -9.66 45.32
N ALA A 155 -37.71 -9.54 46.61
CA ALA A 155 -38.17 -8.30 47.24
C ALA A 155 -37.31 -7.95 48.47
N SER A 156 -37.00 -6.66 48.66
CA SER A 156 -36.20 -6.18 49.80
C SER A 156 -36.88 -6.36 51.17
N ASN A 157 -38.21 -6.49 51.19
CA ASN A 157 -39.02 -6.76 52.38
C ASN A 157 -39.59 -8.19 52.39
N GLY A 158 -39.07 -9.07 51.54
CA GLY A 158 -39.39 -10.49 51.57
C GLY A 158 -38.70 -11.17 52.75
N GLN A 159 -39.34 -12.18 53.32
CA GLN A 159 -38.84 -12.89 54.50
C GLN A 159 -38.53 -14.34 54.15
N CYS A 160 -37.47 -14.90 54.73
CA CYS A 160 -37.19 -16.32 54.67
C CYS A 160 -37.31 -16.95 56.06
N HIS A 161 -38.05 -18.05 56.15
CA HIS A 161 -38.32 -18.76 57.39
C HIS A 161 -37.71 -20.16 57.32
N LYS A 162 -37.02 -20.55 58.40
CA LYS A 162 -36.61 -21.92 58.68
C LYS A 162 -37.43 -22.46 59.85
N PHE A 163 -37.79 -23.73 59.78
CA PHE A 163 -38.57 -24.37 60.82
C PHE A 163 -37.63 -25.23 61.68
N GLN A 164 -37.70 -25.06 62.99
CA GLN A 164 -37.01 -25.88 63.98
C GLN A 164 -38.05 -26.74 64.68
N ILE A 165 -37.68 -27.96 65.06
CA ILE A 165 -38.57 -28.90 65.73
C ILE A 165 -37.99 -29.36 67.06
N SER A 166 -38.87 -29.71 68.00
CA SER A 166 -38.49 -30.21 69.32
C SER A 166 -38.04 -31.68 69.34
N ASN A 167 -38.40 -32.46 68.32
CA ASN A 167 -38.08 -33.89 68.22
C ASN A 167 -37.11 -34.16 67.05
N THR A 168 -36.16 -35.09 67.20
CA THR A 168 -35.12 -35.34 66.17
C THR A 168 -35.63 -36.11 64.94
N THR A 169 -36.81 -36.77 65.01
CA THR A 169 -37.35 -37.63 63.94
C THR A 169 -37.43 -36.96 62.57
N PHE A 170 -37.82 -35.68 62.50
CA PHE A 170 -38.04 -34.96 61.23
C PHE A 170 -36.95 -33.90 60.94
N ASN A 171 -35.82 -33.93 61.65
CA ASN A 171 -34.78 -32.90 61.53
C ASN A 171 -34.24 -32.80 60.11
N GLU A 172 -34.04 -33.94 59.44
CA GLU A 172 -33.52 -33.97 58.06
C GLU A 172 -34.45 -33.24 57.07
N TYR A 173 -35.77 -33.37 57.23
CA TYR A 173 -36.77 -32.69 56.40
C TYR A 173 -36.71 -31.17 56.59
N PHE A 174 -36.82 -30.72 57.84
CA PHE A 174 -36.86 -29.28 58.15
C PHE A 174 -35.52 -28.57 58.01
N GLU A 175 -34.39 -29.28 58.13
CA GLU A 175 -33.07 -28.74 57.78
C GLU A 175 -32.92 -28.47 56.27
N GLN A 176 -33.65 -29.22 55.45
CA GLN A 176 -33.66 -29.06 53.99
C GLN A 176 -34.75 -28.11 53.50
N PHE A 177 -35.75 -27.79 54.32
CA PHE A 177 -36.91 -26.97 53.95
C PHE A 177 -36.73 -25.48 54.29
N LEU A 178 -37.01 -24.61 53.32
CA LEU A 178 -37.03 -23.14 53.47
C LEU A 178 -38.35 -22.56 52.94
N PHE A 179 -38.86 -21.54 53.61
CA PHE A 179 -40.08 -20.85 53.20
C PHE A 179 -39.83 -19.36 52.95
N TYR A 180 -39.93 -18.95 51.68
CA TYR A 180 -39.81 -17.55 51.26
C TYR A 180 -41.20 -16.95 51.07
N SER A 181 -41.48 -15.88 51.82
CA SER A 181 -42.76 -15.15 51.80
C SER A 181 -42.55 -13.66 51.48
N GLY A 182 -43.62 -12.98 51.08
CA GLY A 182 -43.59 -11.54 50.78
C GLY A 182 -42.78 -11.18 49.52
N GLN A 183 -42.64 -12.11 48.58
CA GLN A 183 -41.88 -11.95 47.35
C GLN A 183 -42.65 -11.11 46.29
N MET A 184 -42.00 -10.71 45.19
CA MET A 184 -42.64 -9.90 44.16
C MET A 184 -43.81 -10.63 43.47
N LYS A 185 -44.85 -9.87 43.07
CA LYS A 185 -45.92 -10.32 42.15
C LYS A 185 -45.41 -10.39 40.70
N THR A 186 -46.11 -11.11 39.83
CA THR A 186 -45.72 -11.35 38.42
C THR A 186 -45.30 -10.08 37.68
N HIS A 187 -46.12 -9.02 37.71
CA HIS A 187 -45.83 -7.77 36.98
C HIS A 187 -44.56 -7.08 37.51
N SER A 188 -44.43 -6.92 38.83
CA SER A 188 -43.24 -6.31 39.44
C SER A 188 -41.96 -7.13 39.19
N LEU A 189 -42.06 -8.46 39.21
CA LEU A 189 -40.95 -9.35 38.93
C LEU A 189 -40.52 -9.29 37.46
N LYS A 190 -41.47 -9.15 36.52
CA LYS A 190 -41.19 -8.95 35.10
C LYS A 190 -40.45 -7.63 34.87
N THR A 191 -40.89 -6.55 35.51
CA THR A 191 -40.22 -5.24 35.44
C THR A 191 -38.81 -5.30 36.04
N ALA A 192 -38.63 -5.97 37.18
CA ALA A 192 -37.32 -6.16 37.79
C ALA A 192 -36.38 -6.99 36.90
N SER A 193 -36.87 -8.07 36.29
CA SER A 193 -36.12 -8.91 35.36
C SER A 193 -35.70 -8.14 34.10
N SER A 194 -36.63 -7.39 33.51
CA SER A 194 -36.37 -6.50 32.37
C SER A 194 -35.31 -5.46 32.71
N LYS A 195 -35.40 -4.84 33.90
CA LYS A 195 -34.39 -3.89 34.39
C LYS A 195 -33.01 -4.54 34.51
N ILE A 196 -32.90 -5.70 35.17
CA ILE A 196 -31.63 -6.43 35.30
C ILE A 196 -31.05 -6.76 33.92
N PHE A 197 -31.89 -7.28 33.01
CA PHE A 197 -31.46 -7.62 31.65
C PHE A 197 -30.92 -6.40 30.89
N ARG A 198 -31.63 -5.27 30.93
CA ARG A 198 -31.21 -4.01 30.29
C ARG A 198 -29.96 -3.43 30.94
N GLU A 199 -29.80 -3.53 32.25
CA GLU A 199 -28.58 -3.08 32.94
C GLU A 199 -27.37 -3.95 32.56
N MET A 200 -27.56 -5.27 32.42
CA MET A 200 -26.50 -6.19 32.00
C MET A 200 -26.06 -5.95 30.54
N PHE A 201 -27.02 -5.77 29.62
CA PHE A 201 -26.75 -5.80 28.18
C PHE A 201 -26.92 -4.46 27.46
N SER A 202 -27.41 -3.42 28.16
CA SER A 202 -27.67 -2.08 27.60
C SER A 202 -28.51 -2.10 26.33
N CYS A 203 -29.62 -2.84 26.36
CA CYS A 203 -30.46 -3.12 25.21
C CYS A 203 -31.91 -2.60 25.36
N GLU A 204 -32.67 -2.66 24.28
CA GLU A 204 -34.10 -2.33 24.28
C GLU A 204 -34.96 -3.39 25.01
N GLU A 205 -36.19 -3.00 25.39
CA GLU A 205 -37.11 -3.84 26.17
C GLU A 205 -37.73 -5.00 25.38
N ASN A 206 -37.87 -4.83 24.07
CA ASN A 206 -38.29 -5.88 23.13
C ASN A 206 -37.35 -7.11 23.18
N ILE A 207 -36.04 -6.92 23.32
CA ILE A 207 -35.05 -8.01 23.38
C ILE A 207 -35.25 -8.88 24.63
N PHE A 208 -35.61 -8.26 25.77
CA PHE A 208 -35.99 -9.03 26.97
C PHE A 208 -37.28 -9.83 26.74
N THR A 209 -38.24 -9.26 26.01
CA THR A 209 -39.48 -9.96 25.64
C THR A 209 -39.19 -11.19 24.79
N ASP A 210 -38.27 -11.10 23.83
CA ASP A 210 -37.82 -12.24 23.01
C ASP A 210 -37.09 -13.31 23.84
N PHE A 211 -36.34 -12.91 24.87
CA PHE A 211 -35.71 -13.84 25.81
C PHE A 211 -36.75 -14.54 26.67
N LEU A 212 -37.77 -13.81 27.15
CA LEU A 212 -38.87 -14.38 27.92
C LEU A 212 -39.69 -15.37 27.07
N MET A 213 -39.90 -15.08 25.79
CA MET A 213 -40.52 -16.00 24.84
C MET A 213 -39.71 -17.30 24.69
N PHE A 214 -38.38 -17.22 24.62
CA PHE A 214 -37.52 -18.41 24.60
C PHE A 214 -37.71 -19.31 25.82
N VAL A 215 -37.68 -18.72 27.02
CA VAL A 215 -37.90 -19.48 28.26
C VAL A 215 -39.32 -20.06 28.27
N THR A 216 -40.31 -19.29 27.80
CA THR A 216 -41.71 -19.74 27.65
C THR A 216 -41.80 -20.97 26.76
N GLU A 217 -41.27 -20.93 25.54
CA GLU A 217 -41.35 -22.03 24.59
C GLU A 217 -40.58 -23.27 25.05
N TRP A 218 -39.36 -23.08 25.59
CA TRP A 218 -38.62 -24.16 26.22
C TRP A 218 -39.44 -24.78 27.34
N SER A 219 -40.09 -23.98 28.19
CA SER A 219 -40.93 -24.49 29.29
C SER A 219 -42.14 -25.30 28.77
N MET A 220 -42.67 -24.96 27.60
CA MET A 220 -43.86 -25.59 27.03
C MET A 220 -43.60 -26.91 26.28
N THR A 221 -42.34 -27.21 25.90
CA THR A 221 -42.02 -28.47 25.22
C THR A 221 -42.43 -29.69 26.06
N LYS A 222 -42.97 -30.75 25.44
CA LYS A 222 -43.49 -31.95 26.13
C LYS A 222 -42.47 -33.09 26.08
N GLY A 223 -42.55 -34.05 27.03
CA GLY A 223 -41.75 -35.29 27.01
C GLY A 223 -40.42 -35.18 27.76
N MET A 224 -39.38 -35.84 27.24
CA MET A 224 -38.01 -35.74 27.74
C MET A 224 -37.37 -34.44 27.25
N LYS A 225 -36.76 -33.69 28.17
CA LYS A 225 -36.19 -32.35 27.92
C LYS A 225 -34.76 -32.27 28.39
N GLN A 226 -33.94 -31.47 27.71
CA GLN A 226 -32.67 -31.04 28.26
C GLN A 226 -32.88 -29.89 29.26
N LYS A 227 -32.11 -29.90 30.35
CA LYS A 227 -32.05 -28.80 31.31
C LYS A 227 -31.38 -27.59 30.65
N LEU A 228 -31.82 -26.37 30.98
CA LEU A 228 -31.14 -25.15 30.50
C LEU A 228 -29.85 -24.97 31.30
N ASP A 229 -28.71 -25.12 30.63
CA ASP A 229 -27.41 -24.87 31.22
C ASP A 229 -26.90 -23.43 30.99
N LYS A 230 -25.88 -23.01 31.73
CA LYS A 230 -25.29 -21.66 31.63
C LYS A 230 -24.85 -21.33 30.20
N SER A 231 -24.23 -22.25 29.48
CA SER A 231 -23.74 -22.03 28.11
C SER A 231 -24.89 -21.89 27.12
N TRP A 232 -25.93 -22.73 27.23
CA TRP A 232 -27.13 -22.63 26.40
C TRP A 232 -27.80 -21.27 26.59
N ILE A 233 -27.99 -20.83 27.84
CA ILE A 233 -28.55 -19.52 28.15
C ILE A 233 -27.70 -18.40 27.55
N LYS A 234 -26.38 -18.43 27.72
CA LYS A 234 -25.47 -17.42 27.17
C LYS A 234 -25.64 -17.25 25.66
N HIS A 235 -25.65 -18.36 24.90
CA HIS A 235 -25.88 -18.34 23.46
C HIS A 235 -27.28 -17.84 23.09
N ALA A 236 -28.31 -18.22 23.86
CA ALA A 236 -29.69 -17.76 23.63
C ALA A 236 -29.84 -16.24 23.84
N ILE A 237 -29.15 -15.68 24.84
CA ILE A 237 -29.11 -14.23 25.08
C ILE A 237 -28.27 -13.54 23.99
N ALA A 238 -27.07 -14.05 23.69
CA ALA A 238 -26.16 -13.46 22.71
C ALA A 238 -26.84 -13.28 21.35
N ILE A 239 -27.53 -14.30 20.83
CA ILE A 239 -28.26 -14.20 19.56
C ILE A 239 -29.30 -13.08 19.58
N ARG A 240 -30.05 -12.93 20.68
CA ARG A 240 -31.12 -11.93 20.81
C ARG A 240 -30.55 -10.52 20.93
N VAL A 241 -29.56 -10.34 21.80
CA VAL A 241 -28.89 -9.05 22.01
C VAL A 241 -28.15 -8.57 20.76
N LEU A 242 -27.52 -9.49 20.02
CA LEU A 242 -26.78 -9.15 18.79
C LEU A 242 -27.69 -8.98 17.56
N THR A 243 -28.93 -9.50 17.59
CA THR A 243 -29.85 -9.48 16.44
C THR A 243 -29.94 -8.14 15.71
N PRO A 244 -30.10 -7.00 16.39
CA PRO A 244 -30.22 -5.69 15.73
C PRO A 244 -28.99 -5.27 14.92
N PHE A 245 -27.83 -5.88 15.20
CA PHE A 245 -26.53 -5.53 14.63
C PHE A 245 -26.05 -6.55 13.60
N ILE A 246 -26.74 -7.68 13.43
CA ILE A 246 -26.28 -8.74 12.53
C ILE A 246 -26.42 -8.29 11.07
N LYS A 247 -25.32 -8.40 10.33
CA LYS A 247 -25.35 -8.35 8.86
C LYS A 247 -25.51 -9.76 8.31
N PRO A 248 -26.55 -10.03 7.50
CA PRO A 248 -26.76 -11.36 6.95
C PRO A 248 -25.66 -11.71 5.96
N LEU A 249 -25.19 -12.96 5.99
CA LEU A 249 -24.32 -13.50 4.95
C LEU A 249 -25.10 -13.68 3.63
N SER A 250 -24.39 -13.55 2.51
CA SER A 250 -24.96 -13.66 1.16
C SER A 250 -24.33 -14.81 0.39
N PHE A 251 -25.17 -15.66 -0.20
CA PHE A 251 -24.77 -16.88 -0.92
C PHE A 251 -25.32 -16.94 -2.35
N ASP A 252 -25.62 -15.77 -2.93
CA ASP A 252 -26.26 -15.64 -4.23
C ASP A 252 -25.31 -15.80 -5.43
N LYS A 253 -23.98 -15.72 -5.20
CA LYS A 253 -22.96 -15.85 -6.24
C LYS A 253 -22.29 -17.23 -6.18
N GLU A 254 -21.77 -17.69 -7.31
CA GLU A 254 -20.91 -18.88 -7.29
C GLU A 254 -19.65 -18.64 -6.44
N PRO A 255 -19.21 -19.64 -5.67
CA PRO A 255 -18.06 -19.49 -4.78
C PRO A 255 -16.78 -19.29 -5.58
N GLU A 256 -16.25 -18.06 -5.59
CA GLU A 256 -14.86 -17.80 -5.97
C GLU A 256 -13.94 -18.29 -4.85
N ASN A 257 -13.61 -19.59 -4.86
CA ASN A 257 -12.69 -20.16 -3.88
C ASN A 257 -11.24 -19.85 -4.29
N SER A 258 -10.77 -18.65 -3.95
CA SER A 258 -9.36 -18.31 -4.08
C SER A 258 -8.58 -18.90 -2.89
N LYS A 259 -7.33 -19.32 -3.12
CA LYS A 259 -6.42 -19.72 -2.03
C LYS A 259 -6.27 -18.62 -0.98
N GLY A 260 -6.36 -17.35 -1.39
CA GLY A 260 -6.27 -16.20 -0.50
C GLY A 260 -7.44 -16.10 0.47
N THR A 261 -8.68 -16.27 0.01
CA THR A 261 -9.87 -16.23 0.88
C THR A 261 -9.91 -17.41 1.85
N GLU A 262 -9.42 -18.58 1.44
CA GLU A 262 -9.26 -19.74 2.33
C GLU A 262 -8.29 -19.45 3.49
N ILE A 263 -7.13 -18.86 3.20
CA ILE A 263 -6.13 -18.51 4.23
C ILE A 263 -6.70 -17.46 5.19
N LEU A 264 -7.38 -16.42 4.69
CA LEU A 264 -8.02 -15.42 5.55
C LEU A 264 -9.10 -16.04 6.45
N ARG A 265 -9.92 -16.93 5.90
CA ARG A 265 -10.94 -17.66 6.67
C ARG A 265 -10.33 -18.52 7.77
N ASN A 266 -9.22 -19.19 7.47
CA ASN A 266 -8.48 -19.98 8.46
C ASN A 266 -7.90 -19.10 9.57
N ALA A 267 -7.42 -17.90 9.25
CA ALA A 267 -6.97 -16.92 10.25
C ALA A 267 -8.12 -16.45 11.15
N ILE A 268 -9.24 -16.00 10.58
CA ILE A 268 -10.44 -15.60 11.34
C ILE A 268 -10.88 -16.75 12.26
N GLY A 269 -10.78 -17.99 11.77
CA GLY A 269 -11.07 -19.21 12.51
C GLY A 269 -10.29 -19.40 13.82
N LYS A 270 -9.12 -18.77 13.96
CA LYS A 270 -8.25 -18.90 15.15
C LYS A 270 -8.62 -17.94 16.29
N PHE A 271 -9.48 -16.96 16.04
CA PHE A 271 -9.82 -15.92 17.00
C PHE A 271 -11.31 -15.87 17.29
N PRO A 272 -11.71 -15.78 18.56
CA PRO A 272 -13.10 -15.53 18.93
C PRO A 272 -13.66 -14.23 18.35
N VAL A 273 -12.82 -13.19 18.22
CA VAL A 273 -13.22 -11.89 17.67
C VAL A 273 -12.26 -11.48 16.57
N THR A 274 -12.79 -11.12 15.40
CA THR A 274 -12.07 -10.41 14.34
C THR A 274 -12.70 -9.04 14.16
N VAL A 275 -11.89 -8.00 14.01
CA VAL A 275 -12.37 -6.63 13.81
C VAL A 275 -11.91 -6.16 12.44
N PHE A 276 -12.84 -5.59 11.66
CA PHE A 276 -12.56 -4.83 10.45
C PHE A 276 -12.86 -3.35 10.70
N GLU A 277 -12.00 -2.48 10.18
CA GLU A 277 -12.14 -1.02 10.27
C GLU A 277 -13.15 -0.47 9.23
N THR A 278 -13.62 -1.30 8.30
CA THR A 278 -14.68 -0.94 7.36
C THR A 278 -16.10 -1.10 7.93
N GLU A 279 -17.03 -0.29 7.43
CA GLU A 279 -18.48 -0.51 7.56
C GLU A 279 -19.06 -1.27 6.35
N GLU A 280 -18.28 -1.43 5.27
CA GLU A 280 -18.70 -2.16 4.07
C GLU A 280 -18.60 -3.68 4.28
N ASP A 281 -19.70 -4.40 4.07
CA ASP A 281 -19.80 -5.84 4.33
C ASP A 281 -19.81 -6.73 3.08
N ASP A 282 -19.94 -6.15 1.88
CA ASP A 282 -20.14 -6.91 0.62
C ASP A 282 -19.05 -7.95 0.36
N LYS A 283 -17.77 -7.57 0.53
CA LYS A 283 -16.65 -8.51 0.35
C LYS A 283 -16.52 -9.49 1.50
N ILE A 284 -16.97 -9.13 2.69
CA ILE A 284 -16.88 -9.96 3.89
C ILE A 284 -17.92 -11.09 3.80
N LYS A 285 -19.13 -10.77 3.35
CA LYS A 285 -20.23 -11.72 3.16
C LYS A 285 -19.86 -12.90 2.27
N THR A 286 -18.96 -12.71 1.30
CA THR A 286 -18.62 -13.74 0.30
C THR A 286 -17.51 -14.70 0.74
N ILE A 287 -16.71 -14.38 1.77
CA ILE A 287 -15.56 -15.20 2.22
C ILE A 287 -15.97 -16.65 2.55
N TRP A 288 -17.18 -16.83 3.10
CA TRP A 288 -17.70 -18.13 3.54
C TRP A 288 -18.57 -18.84 2.50
N GLN A 289 -18.77 -18.27 1.31
CA GLN A 289 -19.56 -18.92 0.24
C GLN A 289 -19.12 -20.36 -0.07
N PRO A 290 -17.82 -20.71 -0.11
CA PRO A 290 -17.41 -22.08 -0.37
C PRO A 290 -17.91 -23.09 0.67
N LEU A 291 -18.08 -22.70 1.94
CA LEU A 291 -18.45 -23.61 3.03
C LEU A 291 -19.93 -24.02 3.02
N VAL A 292 -20.78 -23.34 2.25
CA VAL A 292 -22.22 -23.64 2.24
C VAL A 292 -22.54 -25.01 1.63
N ARG A 293 -21.62 -25.55 0.83
CA ARG A 293 -21.79 -26.88 0.21
C ARG A 293 -21.71 -28.02 1.23
N ASP A 294 -21.07 -27.79 2.37
CA ASP A 294 -20.82 -28.80 3.40
C ASP A 294 -21.76 -28.65 4.62
N VAL A 295 -22.90 -27.96 4.43
CA VAL A 295 -23.85 -27.67 5.50
C VAL A 295 -24.63 -28.91 5.93
N ASP A 296 -24.56 -29.22 7.23
CA ASP A 296 -25.43 -30.20 7.88
C ASP A 296 -26.80 -29.56 8.21
N PHE A 297 -27.74 -29.68 7.28
CA PHE A 297 -29.11 -29.16 7.43
C PHE A 297 -29.86 -29.81 8.60
N GLU A 298 -29.57 -31.06 8.94
CA GLU A 298 -30.23 -31.74 10.07
C GLU A 298 -29.79 -31.08 11.39
N LYS A 299 -28.48 -30.87 11.55
CA LYS A 299 -27.91 -30.17 12.70
C LYS A 299 -28.38 -28.72 12.78
N MET A 300 -28.45 -28.00 11.66
CA MET A 300 -29.00 -26.62 11.64
C MET A 300 -30.44 -26.57 12.13
N ASN A 301 -31.31 -27.46 11.64
CA ASN A 301 -32.72 -27.46 12.07
C ASN A 301 -32.87 -27.91 13.53
N LYS A 302 -32.00 -28.78 14.05
CA LYS A 302 -31.92 -29.07 15.50
C LYS A 302 -31.60 -27.81 16.30
N MET A 303 -30.64 -27.00 15.84
CA MET A 303 -30.29 -25.73 16.50
C MET A 303 -31.39 -24.67 16.40
N ARG A 304 -32.11 -24.62 15.27
CA ARG A 304 -33.29 -23.74 15.08
C ARG A 304 -34.32 -23.96 16.17
N ILE A 305 -34.66 -25.22 16.44
CA ILE A 305 -35.61 -25.60 17.49
C ILE A 305 -35.00 -25.34 18.88
N LYS A 306 -33.74 -25.75 19.10
CA LYS A 306 -33.07 -25.61 20.40
C LYS A 306 -32.98 -24.16 20.89
N TYR A 307 -32.74 -23.20 20.01
CA TYR A 307 -32.54 -21.79 20.38
C TYR A 307 -33.75 -20.89 20.09
N ASN A 308 -34.83 -21.46 19.58
CA ASN A 308 -36.00 -20.75 19.06
C ASN A 308 -35.59 -19.63 18.10
N VAL A 309 -34.92 -19.99 17.01
CA VAL A 309 -34.59 -19.05 15.94
C VAL A 309 -35.79 -18.99 14.99
N MET A 310 -36.40 -17.80 14.90
CA MET A 310 -37.54 -17.54 14.01
C MET A 310 -37.13 -17.61 12.53
N SER A 311 -37.16 -18.82 11.97
CA SER A 311 -36.93 -19.10 10.56
C SER A 311 -37.79 -20.26 10.06
N ASN A 312 -37.99 -20.30 8.74
CA ASN A 312 -38.52 -21.49 8.06
C ASN A 312 -37.54 -22.66 8.18
N TYR A 313 -38.04 -23.87 7.94
CA TYR A 313 -37.21 -25.06 7.81
C TYR A 313 -36.22 -24.88 6.65
N VAL A 314 -34.94 -25.23 6.88
CA VAL A 314 -33.87 -25.11 5.88
C VAL A 314 -33.55 -26.52 5.39
N GLY A 315 -33.99 -26.89 4.19
CA GLY A 315 -33.85 -28.26 3.65
C GLY A 315 -32.90 -28.38 2.47
N LYS A 316 -32.57 -27.26 1.82
CA LYS A 316 -31.72 -27.23 0.62
C LYS A 316 -30.93 -25.93 0.54
N LEU A 317 -29.92 -25.92 -0.34
CA LEU A 317 -29.04 -24.77 -0.55
C LEU A 317 -29.81 -23.50 -0.95
N GLU A 318 -30.88 -23.63 -1.75
CA GLU A 318 -31.73 -22.51 -2.17
C GLU A 318 -32.35 -21.76 -1.00
N ASP A 319 -32.57 -22.42 0.14
CA ASP A 319 -33.13 -21.81 1.35
C ASP A 319 -32.12 -20.89 2.06
N LEU A 320 -30.82 -21.05 1.74
CA LEU A 320 -29.72 -20.22 2.25
C LEU A 320 -29.38 -19.05 1.32
N LYS A 321 -29.76 -19.08 0.04
CA LYS A 321 -29.39 -18.04 -0.94
C LYS A 321 -29.87 -16.64 -0.53
N LYS A 322 -31.11 -16.52 -0.04
CA LYS A 322 -31.66 -15.24 0.42
C LYS A 322 -30.93 -14.75 1.67
N GLU A 323 -30.45 -13.51 1.62
CA GLU A 323 -29.90 -12.80 2.78
C GLU A 323 -30.91 -12.82 3.93
N ASN A 324 -30.56 -13.54 5.00
CA ASN A 324 -31.43 -13.74 6.15
C ASN A 324 -30.63 -13.80 7.44
N VAL A 325 -30.94 -12.90 8.37
CA VAL A 325 -30.35 -12.85 9.71
C VAL A 325 -30.51 -14.18 10.44
N ALA A 326 -31.64 -14.87 10.25
CA ALA A 326 -31.89 -16.16 10.87
C ALA A 326 -30.96 -17.26 10.36
N ASN A 327 -30.67 -17.29 9.06
CA ASN A 327 -29.71 -18.24 8.47
C ASN A 327 -28.31 -18.02 9.03
N SER A 328 -27.90 -16.75 9.17
CA SER A 328 -26.58 -16.39 9.73
C SER A 328 -26.44 -16.82 11.19
N LYS A 329 -27.49 -16.66 12.02
CA LYS A 329 -27.53 -17.18 13.40
C LYS A 329 -27.37 -18.70 13.45
N LEU A 330 -28.06 -19.42 12.55
CA LEU A 330 -27.99 -20.89 12.51
C LEU A 330 -26.60 -21.38 12.09
N LEU A 331 -26.00 -20.77 11.05
CA LEU A 331 -24.65 -21.10 10.60
C LEU A 331 -23.59 -20.85 11.69
N TRP A 332 -23.78 -19.81 12.48
CA TRP A 332 -22.95 -19.53 13.66
C TRP A 332 -23.13 -20.57 14.77
N LEU A 333 -24.38 -20.93 15.09
CA LEU A 333 -24.69 -21.96 16.10
C LEU A 333 -24.13 -23.35 15.76
N VAL A 334 -24.02 -23.69 14.46
CA VAL A 334 -23.40 -24.95 14.03
C VAL A 334 -21.88 -24.87 13.89
N LYS A 335 -21.28 -23.71 14.19
CA LYS A 335 -19.85 -23.39 14.09
C LYS A 335 -19.27 -23.47 12.66
N MET A 336 -20.06 -23.09 11.65
CA MET A 336 -19.62 -23.07 10.25
C MET A 336 -19.14 -21.70 9.79
N CYS A 337 -19.87 -20.64 10.15
CA CYS A 337 -19.55 -19.26 9.78
C CYS A 337 -19.53 -18.38 11.04
N PRO A 338 -18.73 -17.30 11.07
CA PRO A 338 -18.82 -16.34 12.15
C PRO A 338 -20.11 -15.52 12.06
N LEU A 339 -20.48 -14.91 13.17
CA LEU A 339 -21.54 -13.92 13.19
C LEU A 339 -20.96 -12.55 12.81
N VAL A 340 -21.41 -11.99 11.68
CA VAL A 340 -20.99 -10.65 11.25
C VAL A 340 -21.91 -9.62 11.89
N VAL A 341 -21.34 -8.66 12.61
CA VAL A 341 -22.06 -7.62 13.34
C VAL A 341 -21.51 -6.24 13.02
N GLU A 342 -22.38 -5.25 12.82
CA GLU A 342 -22.01 -3.87 12.50
C GLU A 342 -22.26 -2.93 13.67
N GLY A 343 -21.37 -1.94 13.83
CA GLY A 343 -21.60 -0.78 14.69
C GLY A 343 -21.20 -0.97 16.15
N HIS A 344 -21.88 -0.26 17.05
CA HIS A 344 -21.54 -0.21 18.48
C HIS A 344 -22.08 -1.42 19.26
N VAL A 345 -21.56 -2.61 18.95
CA VAL A 345 -21.85 -3.81 19.73
C VAL A 345 -21.32 -3.63 21.15
N LYS A 346 -22.22 -3.80 22.13
CA LYS A 346 -21.87 -3.66 23.55
C LYS A 346 -21.04 -4.86 24.02
N MET A 347 -20.00 -4.57 24.80
CA MET A 347 -19.01 -5.56 25.26
C MET A 347 -19.62 -6.72 26.05
N SER A 348 -20.64 -6.44 26.87
CA SER A 348 -21.31 -7.47 27.66
C SER A 348 -22.05 -8.51 26.81
N ALA A 349 -22.37 -8.21 25.55
CA ALA A 349 -22.92 -9.20 24.62
C ALA A 349 -21.83 -10.11 24.04
N LEU A 350 -20.62 -9.57 23.82
CA LEU A 350 -19.46 -10.32 23.34
C LEU A 350 -18.94 -11.29 24.42
N ASP A 351 -18.99 -10.88 25.69
CA ASP A 351 -18.60 -11.72 26.85
C ASP A 351 -19.45 -13.00 27.00
N LEU A 352 -20.63 -13.07 26.38
CA LEU A 352 -21.48 -14.25 26.38
C LEU A 352 -21.03 -15.33 25.39
N VAL A 353 -20.16 -14.97 24.44
CA VAL A 353 -19.73 -15.88 23.37
C VAL A 353 -18.42 -16.52 23.76
N GLU A 354 -18.51 -17.71 24.36
CA GLU A 354 -17.35 -18.47 24.85
C GLU A 354 -16.60 -19.22 23.73
N ASP A 355 -17.32 -19.54 22.64
CA ASP A 355 -16.98 -20.64 21.72
C ASP A 355 -17.25 -20.33 20.23
N GLY A 356 -17.67 -19.10 19.92
CA GLY A 356 -18.11 -18.68 18.58
C GLY A 356 -17.27 -17.53 18.03
N ASN A 357 -16.96 -17.60 16.74
CA ASN A 357 -16.24 -16.53 16.05
C ASN A 357 -17.21 -15.40 15.70
N ILE A 358 -16.86 -14.17 16.05
CA ILE A 358 -17.60 -12.94 15.73
C ILE A 358 -16.72 -12.05 14.87
N VAL A 359 -17.30 -11.51 13.81
CA VAL A 359 -16.67 -10.50 12.96
C VAL A 359 -17.35 -9.17 13.22
N ILE A 360 -16.62 -8.18 13.69
CA ILE A 360 -17.11 -6.85 14.02
C ILE A 360 -16.69 -5.87 12.92
N LEU A 361 -17.66 -5.17 12.35
CA LEU A 361 -17.47 -4.10 11.38
C LEU A 361 -17.62 -2.76 12.10
N ASN A 362 -16.49 -2.19 12.55
CA ASN A 362 -16.52 -0.95 13.31
C ASN A 362 -15.15 -0.23 13.32
N PRO A 363 -15.01 0.91 12.62
CA PRO A 363 -13.77 1.69 12.59
C PRO A 363 -13.30 2.24 13.95
N LYS A 364 -14.18 2.31 14.95
CA LYS A 364 -13.91 2.90 16.26
C LYS A 364 -13.81 1.86 17.37
N PHE A 365 -13.75 0.57 17.03
CA PHE A 365 -13.72 -0.48 18.03
C PHE A 365 -12.38 -0.49 18.78
N ASN A 366 -12.43 -0.35 20.10
CA ASN A 366 -11.25 -0.39 20.96
C ASN A 366 -11.22 -1.72 21.73
N VAL A 367 -10.21 -2.55 21.45
CA VAL A 367 -10.04 -3.89 22.05
C VAL A 367 -9.62 -3.82 23.52
N SER A 368 -8.92 -2.76 23.94
CA SER A 368 -8.37 -2.63 25.29
C SER A 368 -9.41 -2.56 26.42
N SER A 369 -10.68 -2.37 26.07
CA SER A 369 -11.81 -2.28 27.01
C SER A 369 -12.58 -3.60 27.21
N LEU A 370 -12.20 -4.70 26.54
CA LEU A 370 -12.79 -6.02 26.78
C LEU A 370 -12.31 -6.63 28.10
N LYS A 371 -13.19 -6.72 29.11
CA LYS A 371 -12.89 -7.31 30.43
C LYS A 371 -12.53 -8.79 30.34
N CYS A 372 -13.16 -9.54 29.44
CA CYS A 372 -12.90 -10.97 29.22
C CYS A 372 -11.51 -11.30 28.65
N LEU A 373 -10.77 -10.30 28.16
CA LEU A 373 -9.50 -10.50 27.43
C LEU A 373 -8.24 -10.21 28.23
N LYS A 374 -8.36 -9.69 29.45
CA LYS A 374 -7.17 -9.36 30.26
C LYS A 374 -6.33 -10.60 30.61
N ASP A 375 -6.96 -11.78 30.63
CA ASP A 375 -6.34 -13.02 31.10
C ASP A 375 -6.11 -14.06 29.97
N LYS A 376 -6.53 -13.79 28.73
CA LYS A 376 -6.37 -14.70 27.58
C LYS A 376 -5.49 -14.08 26.49
N LYS A 377 -4.35 -14.71 26.18
CA LYS A 377 -3.56 -14.39 24.97
C LYS A 377 -4.36 -14.78 23.71
N ASN A 378 -4.22 -14.00 22.62
CA ASN A 378 -4.75 -14.28 21.27
C ASN A 378 -6.29 -14.30 21.12
N VAL A 379 -6.97 -13.21 21.48
CA VAL A 379 -8.45 -13.19 21.40
C VAL A 379 -9.03 -12.28 20.31
N CYS A 380 -8.26 -11.31 19.85
CA CYS A 380 -8.67 -10.44 18.77
C CYS A 380 -7.72 -10.54 17.58
N PHE A 381 -8.27 -10.58 16.37
CA PHE A 381 -7.55 -10.43 15.12
C PHE A 381 -7.90 -9.08 14.49
N GLN A 382 -6.91 -8.20 14.39
CA GLN A 382 -7.02 -6.86 13.81
C GLN A 382 -5.94 -6.61 12.75
N ASN A 383 -4.81 -7.30 12.85
CA ASN A 383 -3.69 -7.14 11.94
C ASN A 383 -2.87 -8.44 11.83
N LEU A 384 -1.98 -8.49 10.84
CA LEU A 384 -1.13 -9.65 10.59
C LEU A 384 -0.20 -10.00 11.79
N GLY A 385 0.18 -9.04 12.63
CA GLY A 385 1.00 -9.27 13.82
C GLY A 385 0.32 -10.15 14.87
N ASP A 386 -1.02 -10.13 14.95
CA ASP A 386 -1.77 -10.98 15.89
C ASP A 386 -1.61 -12.48 15.56
N LEU A 387 -1.21 -12.81 14.33
CA LEU A 387 -1.03 -14.18 13.83
C LEU A 387 0.36 -14.77 14.11
N GLU A 388 1.29 -14.05 14.73
CA GLU A 388 2.66 -14.55 14.97
C GLU A 388 2.69 -15.88 15.76
N ASN A 389 1.74 -16.08 16.67
CA ASN A 389 1.59 -17.33 17.43
C ASN A 389 1.01 -18.49 16.60
N TYR A 390 0.50 -18.23 15.40
CA TYR A 390 -0.10 -19.18 14.48
C TYR A 390 0.75 -19.29 13.19
N LYS A 391 1.99 -19.74 13.37
CA LYS A 391 3.06 -19.72 12.36
C LYS A 391 2.65 -20.25 10.99
N GLU A 392 1.92 -21.36 10.92
CA GLU A 392 1.45 -21.95 9.65
C GLU A 392 0.56 -20.97 8.86
N VAL A 393 -0.42 -20.35 9.52
CA VAL A 393 -1.35 -19.40 8.87
C VAL A 393 -0.60 -18.12 8.49
N TYR A 394 0.28 -17.65 9.38
CA TYR A 394 1.11 -16.47 9.16
C TYR A 394 2.04 -16.64 7.95
N ASP A 395 2.81 -17.74 7.89
CA ASP A 395 3.70 -18.04 6.77
C ASP A 395 2.92 -18.21 5.46
N ASN A 396 1.77 -18.88 5.49
CA ASN A 396 0.90 -19.03 4.32
C ASN A 396 0.41 -17.69 3.78
N MET A 397 0.06 -16.73 4.64
CA MET A 397 -0.29 -15.36 4.22
C MET A 397 0.90 -14.64 3.59
N LEU A 398 2.07 -14.73 4.23
CA LEU A 398 3.29 -14.08 3.73
C LEU A 398 3.70 -14.59 2.34
N ASP A 399 3.49 -15.87 2.06
CA ASP A 399 3.86 -16.51 0.79
C ASP A 399 2.79 -16.40 -0.30
N THR A 400 1.52 -16.19 0.08
CA THR A 400 0.41 -16.16 -0.88
C THR A 400 0.01 -14.74 -1.28
N TYR A 401 -0.01 -13.79 -0.33
CA TYR A 401 -0.47 -12.43 -0.63
C TYR A 401 0.58 -11.63 -1.38
N GLN A 402 0.15 -11.01 -2.47
CA GLN A 402 1.02 -10.22 -3.35
C GLN A 402 0.70 -8.74 -3.28
N TYR A 403 1.73 -7.92 -3.46
CA TYR A 403 1.61 -6.48 -3.53
C TYR A 403 2.49 -5.89 -4.64
N SER A 404 2.22 -4.63 -5.00
CA SER A 404 3.08 -3.81 -5.86
C SER A 404 3.02 -2.36 -5.40
N ILE A 405 4.18 -1.72 -5.22
CA ILE A 405 4.29 -0.32 -4.79
C ILE A 405 4.41 0.56 -6.03
N GLU A 406 3.44 1.46 -6.24
CA GLU A 406 3.42 2.45 -7.33
C GLU A 406 3.75 1.89 -8.74
N GLY A 407 3.34 0.64 -9.01
CA GLY A 407 3.53 -0.02 -10.31
C GLY A 407 4.87 -0.74 -10.50
N GLN A 408 5.67 -0.90 -9.44
CA GLN A 408 6.85 -1.78 -9.40
C GLN A 408 6.49 -3.27 -9.62
N GLU A 409 7.50 -4.11 -9.80
CA GLU A 409 7.35 -5.56 -9.89
C GLU A 409 6.57 -6.12 -8.69
N LYS A 410 5.73 -7.12 -8.95
CA LYS A 410 4.88 -7.76 -7.94
C LYS A 410 5.76 -8.62 -7.04
N ALA A 411 5.48 -8.62 -5.74
CA ALA A 411 6.14 -9.55 -4.82
C ALA A 411 5.23 -10.02 -3.70
N ASN A 412 5.67 -11.09 -3.06
CA ASN A 412 5.00 -11.67 -1.90
C ASN A 412 5.24 -10.80 -0.66
N LEU A 413 4.22 -10.74 0.19
CA LEU A 413 4.20 -9.97 1.44
C LEU A 413 5.39 -10.30 2.37
N ARG A 414 5.91 -11.54 2.31
CA ARG A 414 7.15 -11.96 2.98
C ARG A 414 8.30 -10.97 2.79
N SER A 415 8.45 -10.42 1.59
CA SER A 415 9.56 -9.52 1.25
C SER A 415 9.52 -8.17 1.98
N LEU A 416 8.35 -7.70 2.45
CA LEU A 416 8.23 -6.50 3.29
C LEU A 416 8.38 -6.82 4.77
N VAL A 417 7.72 -7.89 5.22
CA VAL A 417 7.56 -8.17 6.65
C VAL A 417 8.79 -8.89 7.21
N SER A 418 9.25 -9.97 6.56
CA SER A 418 10.38 -10.76 7.06
C SER A 418 11.72 -10.03 6.97
N ASN A 419 11.84 -9.07 6.04
CA ASN A 419 13.02 -8.21 5.94
C ASN A 419 12.98 -7.02 6.93
N GLY A 420 11.91 -6.89 7.73
CA GLY A 420 11.73 -5.78 8.67
C GLY A 420 11.46 -4.42 8.02
N CYS A 421 11.16 -4.39 6.72
CA CYS A 421 10.89 -3.15 5.98
C CYS A 421 9.57 -2.51 6.45
N VAL A 422 8.57 -3.34 6.76
CA VAL A 422 7.26 -2.90 7.27
C VAL A 422 6.82 -3.85 8.37
N ARG A 423 6.33 -3.28 9.47
CA ARG A 423 5.79 -4.02 10.61
C ARG A 423 4.51 -4.78 10.24
N ALA A 424 4.34 -6.00 10.75
CA ALA A 424 3.16 -6.83 10.46
C ALA A 424 1.87 -6.15 10.93
N GLU A 425 1.94 -5.37 12.01
CA GLU A 425 0.83 -4.63 12.60
C GLU A 425 0.26 -3.54 11.68
N HIS A 426 1.01 -3.11 10.65
CA HIS A 426 0.50 -2.16 9.66
C HIS A 426 -0.45 -2.82 8.64
N PHE A 427 -0.46 -4.16 8.54
CA PHE A 427 -1.36 -4.89 7.65
C PHE A 427 -2.64 -5.26 8.40
N THR A 428 -3.60 -4.32 8.39
CA THR A 428 -4.91 -4.50 9.02
C THR A 428 -5.72 -5.59 8.32
N THR A 429 -6.72 -6.12 9.01
CA THR A 429 -7.69 -7.07 8.46
C THR A 429 -8.35 -6.57 7.17
N ASP A 430 -8.66 -5.28 7.04
CA ASP A 430 -9.19 -4.69 5.80
C ASP A 430 -8.19 -4.81 4.64
N ALA A 431 -6.91 -4.52 4.89
CA ALA A 431 -5.87 -4.67 3.87
C ALA A 431 -5.69 -6.15 3.47
N LEU A 432 -5.75 -7.06 4.45
CA LEU A 432 -5.69 -8.51 4.19
C LEU A 432 -6.92 -9.01 3.42
N LEU A 433 -8.10 -8.46 3.66
CA LEU A 433 -9.31 -8.76 2.89
C LEU A 433 -9.16 -8.35 1.44
N GLU A 434 -8.66 -7.14 1.18
CA GLU A 434 -8.39 -6.69 -0.18
C GLU A 434 -7.35 -7.57 -0.89
N MET A 435 -6.28 -7.96 -0.18
CA MET A 435 -5.27 -8.90 -0.68
C MET A 435 -5.83 -10.31 -0.93
N SER A 436 -6.81 -10.76 -0.16
CA SER A 436 -7.42 -12.09 -0.33
C SER A 436 -8.35 -12.18 -1.55
N THR A 437 -8.92 -11.03 -1.94
CA THR A 437 -9.93 -10.91 -3.02
C THR A 437 -9.36 -10.37 -4.34
N SER A 438 -8.09 -9.95 -4.35
CA SER A 438 -7.41 -9.42 -5.54
C SER A 438 -6.13 -10.20 -5.78
N ASP A 439 -5.75 -10.41 -7.06
CA ASP A 439 -4.47 -11.07 -7.38
C ASP A 439 -3.26 -10.34 -6.79
N VAL A 440 -3.31 -8.99 -6.76
CA VAL A 440 -2.24 -8.14 -6.23
C VAL A 440 -2.83 -6.88 -5.60
N LYS A 441 -2.41 -6.56 -4.37
CA LYS A 441 -2.69 -5.28 -3.72
C LYS A 441 -1.75 -4.19 -4.24
N LEU A 442 -2.31 -3.17 -4.89
CA LEU A 442 -1.58 -1.96 -5.26
C LEU A 442 -1.47 -1.04 -4.05
N ILE A 443 -0.25 -0.60 -3.74
CA ILE A 443 0.07 0.38 -2.69
C ILE A 443 0.47 1.68 -3.39
N GLY A 444 -0.33 2.74 -3.22
CA GLY A 444 -0.10 4.03 -3.87
C GLY A 444 -0.83 4.20 -5.21
N SER A 445 -0.18 4.78 -6.23
CA SER A 445 -0.87 5.12 -7.49
C SER A 445 -1.35 3.89 -8.26
N LYS A 446 -2.62 3.90 -8.69
CA LYS A 446 -3.20 2.90 -9.60
C LYS A 446 -2.64 2.99 -11.03
N GLU A 447 -2.14 4.16 -11.41
CA GLU A 447 -1.46 4.35 -12.69
C GLU A 447 -0.13 3.60 -12.64
N LYS A 448 -0.03 2.50 -13.41
CA LYS A 448 1.27 1.92 -13.72
C LYS A 448 2.15 3.04 -14.27
N THR A 449 3.41 3.10 -13.84
CA THR A 449 4.46 3.84 -14.56
C THR A 449 4.64 3.15 -15.91
N SER A 450 3.70 3.40 -16.83
CA SER A 450 3.63 2.68 -18.08
C SER A 450 4.75 3.18 -18.99
N LEU A 451 5.57 2.24 -19.42
CA LEU A 451 6.52 2.51 -20.49
C LEU A 451 5.72 2.76 -21.78
N PRO A 452 6.29 3.55 -22.72
CA PRO A 452 5.70 3.73 -24.04
C PRO A 452 5.32 2.38 -24.66
N LYS A 453 4.18 2.31 -25.34
CA LYS A 453 3.65 1.07 -25.96
C LYS A 453 4.71 0.32 -26.79
N TYR A 454 5.52 1.06 -27.53
CA TYR A 454 6.65 0.55 -28.32
C TYR A 454 7.97 0.93 -27.63
N HIS A 455 8.26 0.35 -26.46
CA HIS A 455 9.45 0.67 -25.68
C HIS A 455 10.69 -0.09 -26.21
N ILE A 456 11.73 0.66 -26.57
CA ILE A 456 13.06 0.10 -26.85
C ILE A 456 13.96 0.29 -25.63
N PRO A 457 14.48 -0.79 -25.00
CA PRO A 457 15.44 -0.68 -23.92
C PRO A 457 16.68 0.14 -24.33
N ARG A 458 17.07 1.12 -23.52
CA ARG A 458 18.24 1.94 -23.82
C ARG A 458 19.54 1.16 -23.63
N ARG A 459 20.59 1.61 -24.31
CA ARG A 459 21.97 1.14 -24.09
C ARG A 459 22.77 2.23 -23.38
N LEU A 460 23.38 1.90 -22.25
CA LEU A 460 24.07 2.83 -21.35
C LEU A 460 25.58 2.67 -21.52
N SER A 461 26.34 3.78 -21.47
CA SER A 461 27.80 3.72 -21.64
C SER A 461 28.48 3.00 -20.48
N LYS A 462 29.44 2.13 -20.81
CA LYS A 462 30.44 1.63 -19.86
C LYS A 462 31.50 2.69 -19.65
N ILE A 463 31.97 2.84 -18.41
CA ILE A 463 33.11 3.70 -18.10
C ILE A 463 34.35 2.84 -18.19
N VAL A 464 35.27 3.18 -19.11
CA VAL A 464 36.49 2.40 -19.34
C VAL A 464 37.71 3.20 -18.90
N ILE A 465 38.57 2.55 -18.13
CA ILE A 465 39.80 3.10 -17.55
C ILE A 465 41.00 2.40 -18.18
N ASP A 466 42.02 3.18 -18.57
CA ASP A 466 43.30 2.66 -19.03
C ASP A 466 43.99 1.91 -17.88
N SER A 467 44.30 0.65 -18.10
CA SER A 467 45.03 -0.25 -17.19
C SER A 467 46.38 0.32 -16.71
N LYS A 468 46.97 1.32 -17.39
CA LYS A 468 48.14 2.07 -16.90
C LYS A 468 47.94 2.64 -15.50
N PHE A 469 46.70 2.91 -15.09
CA PHE A 469 46.35 3.27 -13.72
C PHE A 469 46.93 2.29 -12.69
N LEU A 470 46.92 0.98 -12.98
CA LEU A 470 47.42 -0.07 -12.09
C LEU A 470 48.93 0.05 -11.81
N ASN A 471 49.68 0.76 -12.65
CA ASN A 471 51.09 1.06 -12.38
C ASN A 471 51.28 2.32 -11.52
N LYS A 472 50.29 3.22 -11.50
CA LYS A 472 50.42 4.59 -10.97
C LYS A 472 49.70 4.82 -9.64
N PHE A 473 48.67 4.04 -9.30
CA PHE A 473 47.94 4.20 -8.04
C PHE A 473 48.84 4.06 -6.79
N THR A 474 48.42 4.64 -5.67
CA THR A 474 49.26 4.70 -4.45
C THR A 474 48.95 3.58 -3.47
N ASN A 475 49.80 3.35 -2.47
CA ASN A 475 49.54 2.45 -1.34
C ASN A 475 48.36 2.92 -0.43
N ARG A 476 47.79 4.09 -0.71
CA ARG A 476 46.58 4.59 -0.05
C ARG A 476 45.30 4.09 -0.72
N SER A 477 45.41 3.50 -1.92
CA SER A 477 44.29 2.92 -2.66
C SER A 477 44.40 1.40 -2.71
N ILE A 478 43.25 0.72 -2.69
CA ILE A 478 43.14 -0.72 -2.99
C ILE A 478 42.27 -0.92 -4.22
N VAL A 479 42.63 -1.88 -5.06
CA VAL A 479 41.92 -2.17 -6.32
C VAL A 479 41.39 -3.59 -6.32
N PHE A 480 40.13 -3.75 -6.66
CA PHE A 480 39.46 -5.03 -6.87
C PHE A 480 39.23 -5.22 -8.37
N ILE A 481 39.61 -6.36 -8.93
CA ILE A 481 39.43 -6.66 -10.36
C ILE A 481 38.79 -8.04 -10.52
N SER A 482 37.56 -8.06 -11.02
CA SER A 482 36.85 -9.28 -11.37
C SER A 482 37.19 -9.74 -12.80
N CYS A 483 36.89 -11.00 -13.11
CA CYS A 483 36.89 -11.54 -14.48
C CYS A 483 38.24 -11.49 -15.19
N VAL A 484 39.35 -11.56 -14.44
CA VAL A 484 40.70 -11.51 -15.00
C VAL A 484 40.95 -12.75 -15.84
N LYS A 485 41.12 -12.57 -17.15
CA LYS A 485 41.51 -13.65 -18.07
C LYS A 485 43.04 -13.75 -18.11
N ASP A 486 43.56 -14.97 -18.11
CA ASP A 486 45.00 -15.25 -18.07
C ASP A 486 45.70 -14.56 -16.88
N MET A 487 45.31 -14.99 -15.67
CA MET A 487 45.81 -14.46 -14.41
C MET A 487 47.34 -14.46 -14.33
N HIS A 488 48.00 -15.47 -14.90
CA HIS A 488 49.45 -15.57 -14.90
C HIS A 488 50.08 -14.43 -15.71
N HIS A 489 49.61 -14.22 -16.95
CA HIS A 489 50.08 -13.10 -17.77
C HIS A 489 49.78 -11.75 -17.13
N PHE A 490 48.56 -11.59 -16.57
CA PHE A 490 48.16 -10.36 -15.89
C PHE A 490 49.11 -10.00 -14.74
N LYS A 491 49.45 -10.97 -13.87
CA LYS A 491 50.39 -10.77 -12.75
C LYS A 491 51.81 -10.41 -13.22
N LEU A 492 52.28 -10.98 -14.33
CA LEU A 492 53.60 -10.68 -14.89
C LEU A 492 53.73 -9.23 -15.37
N CYS A 493 52.63 -8.61 -15.81
CA CYS A 493 52.61 -7.23 -16.29
C CYS A 493 52.71 -6.18 -15.16
N TYR A 494 52.41 -6.54 -13.90
CA TYR A 494 52.36 -5.60 -12.78
C TYR A 494 53.20 -6.09 -11.59
N LYS A 495 54.54 -6.08 -11.76
CA LYS A 495 55.49 -6.66 -10.79
C LYS A 495 55.59 -5.94 -9.44
N ASN A 496 55.15 -4.68 -9.35
CA ASN A 496 55.25 -3.85 -8.14
C ASN A 496 53.96 -3.87 -7.29
N VAL A 497 53.19 -4.94 -7.40
CA VAL A 497 51.85 -5.09 -6.80
C VAL A 497 51.75 -6.45 -6.10
N VAL A 498 51.10 -6.46 -4.94
CA VAL A 498 50.68 -7.68 -4.25
C VAL A 498 49.30 -8.07 -4.77
N PHE A 499 49.22 -9.29 -5.31
CA PHE A 499 47.98 -9.88 -5.76
C PHE A 499 47.38 -10.78 -4.70
N LEU A 500 46.14 -10.52 -4.32
CA LEU A 500 45.36 -11.34 -3.39
C LEU A 500 44.12 -11.89 -4.10
N THR A 501 43.62 -13.03 -3.65
CA THR A 501 42.28 -13.53 -3.98
C THR A 501 41.32 -13.26 -2.82
N ILE A 502 40.01 -13.44 -3.03
CA ILE A 502 39.04 -13.36 -1.92
C ILE A 502 39.39 -14.34 -0.79
N GLN A 503 39.92 -15.53 -1.13
CA GLN A 503 40.24 -16.57 -0.16
C GLN A 503 41.49 -16.23 0.66
N ASP A 504 42.40 -15.43 0.10
CA ASP A 504 43.62 -14.97 0.78
C ASP A 504 43.34 -13.88 1.84
N ILE A 505 42.12 -13.34 1.88
CA ILE A 505 41.73 -12.26 2.77
C ILE A 505 40.88 -12.84 3.91
N SER A 506 41.49 -13.01 5.09
CA SER A 506 40.73 -13.33 6.30
C SER A 506 39.99 -12.08 6.79
N ILE A 507 38.74 -12.27 7.22
CA ILE A 507 37.84 -11.23 7.78
C ILE A 507 38.46 -10.48 8.99
N LYS A 508 39.54 -11.02 9.59
CA LYS A 508 40.21 -10.46 10.77
C LYS A 508 41.61 -9.91 10.50
N ASP A 509 42.12 -9.97 9.27
CA ASP A 509 43.48 -9.55 8.97
C ASP A 509 43.54 -8.05 8.67
N ASP A 510 44.33 -7.29 9.45
CA ASP A 510 44.65 -5.90 9.15
C ASP A 510 45.62 -5.86 7.95
N LEU A 511 45.06 -5.72 6.76
CA LEU A 511 45.77 -5.79 5.49
C LEU A 511 46.77 -4.65 5.36
N LYS A 512 46.43 -3.45 5.86
CA LYS A 512 47.32 -2.30 5.83
C LYS A 512 48.55 -2.48 6.72
N SER A 513 48.38 -3.11 7.88
CA SER A 513 49.51 -3.45 8.76
C SER A 513 50.39 -4.56 8.16
N THR A 514 49.77 -5.56 7.53
CA THR A 514 50.44 -6.75 6.99
C THR A 514 51.25 -6.43 5.72
N TYR A 515 50.71 -5.59 4.84
CA TYR A 515 51.30 -5.23 3.54
C TYR A 515 51.74 -3.77 3.48
N LYS A 516 52.28 -3.26 4.59
CA LYS A 516 52.71 -1.87 4.74
C LYS A 516 53.54 -1.39 3.53
N ASP A 517 53.16 -0.25 2.98
CA ASP A 517 53.78 0.41 1.83
C ASP A 517 53.71 -0.34 0.48
N LYS A 518 52.94 -1.43 0.37
CA LYS A 518 52.71 -2.13 -0.90
C LYS A 518 51.40 -1.73 -1.56
N LYS A 519 51.37 -1.81 -2.89
CA LYS A 519 50.15 -1.68 -3.71
C LYS A 519 49.42 -3.02 -3.73
N ILE A 520 48.11 -3.01 -3.48
CA ILE A 520 47.31 -4.23 -3.36
C ILE A 520 46.27 -4.27 -4.48
N ILE A 521 46.24 -5.37 -5.21
CA ILE A 521 45.15 -5.71 -6.13
C ILE A 521 44.53 -7.04 -5.71
N VAL A 522 43.23 -7.02 -5.44
CA VAL A 522 42.42 -8.21 -5.21
C VAL A 522 41.85 -8.66 -6.55
N THR A 523 42.08 -9.91 -6.93
CA THR A 523 41.74 -10.43 -8.26
C THR A 523 40.91 -11.71 -8.18
N SER A 524 40.07 -11.92 -9.19
CA SER A 524 39.34 -13.18 -9.40
C SER A 524 39.23 -13.47 -10.90
N GLU A 525 39.31 -14.75 -11.27
CA GLU A 525 39.05 -15.20 -12.65
C GLU A 525 37.56 -15.12 -13.02
N ALA A 526 36.68 -15.23 -12.03
CA ALA A 526 35.23 -15.08 -12.18
C ALA A 526 34.74 -13.74 -11.59
N GLU A 527 33.45 -13.44 -11.75
CA GLU A 527 32.80 -12.37 -10.99
C GLU A 527 32.82 -12.68 -9.50
N PHE A 528 33.05 -11.67 -8.68
CA PHE A 528 33.04 -11.83 -7.23
C PHE A 528 31.60 -12.12 -6.74
N PRO A 529 31.40 -13.14 -5.87
CA PRO A 529 30.09 -13.37 -5.24
C PRO A 529 29.66 -12.15 -4.42
N ARG A 530 28.45 -11.62 -4.68
CA ARG A 530 27.94 -10.35 -4.10
C ARG A 530 28.06 -10.28 -2.58
N GLN A 531 27.58 -11.29 -1.86
CA GLN A 531 27.61 -11.29 -0.39
C GLN A 531 29.04 -11.23 0.17
N GLN A 532 29.98 -11.96 -0.44
CA GLN A 532 31.37 -11.96 -0.01
C GLN A 532 32.06 -10.64 -0.34
N LEU A 533 31.80 -10.09 -1.53
CA LEU A 533 32.35 -8.80 -1.96
C LEU A 533 31.88 -7.66 -1.06
N GLU A 534 30.60 -7.61 -0.66
CA GLU A 534 30.08 -6.54 0.20
C GLU A 534 30.67 -6.59 1.61
N VAL A 535 30.76 -7.79 2.21
CA VAL A 535 31.39 -7.95 3.53
C VAL A 535 32.84 -7.48 3.48
N MET A 536 33.60 -7.96 2.49
CA MET A 536 35.00 -7.58 2.29
C MET A 536 35.16 -6.08 1.99
N TRP A 537 34.38 -5.52 1.06
CA TRP A 537 34.41 -4.10 0.73
C TRP A 537 34.13 -3.25 1.96
N SER A 538 33.14 -3.59 2.78
CA SER A 538 32.80 -2.84 3.99
C SER A 538 33.89 -2.86 5.07
N GLN A 539 34.66 -3.94 5.15
CA GLN A 539 35.71 -4.14 6.15
C GLN A 539 37.04 -3.58 5.65
N THR A 540 37.54 -4.10 4.52
CA THR A 540 38.85 -3.75 3.96
C THR A 540 38.92 -2.28 3.54
N CYS A 541 37.87 -1.72 2.94
CA CYS A 541 37.92 -0.32 2.50
C CYS A 541 37.90 0.70 3.63
N LYS A 542 37.77 0.30 4.90
CA LYS A 542 37.96 1.23 6.04
C LYS A 542 39.43 1.58 6.25
N GLU A 543 40.34 0.70 5.85
CA GLU A 543 41.78 0.86 6.04
C GLU A 543 42.43 1.75 4.97
N PHE A 544 41.82 1.82 3.78
CA PHE A 544 42.33 2.55 2.62
C PHE A 544 41.61 3.89 2.42
N GLN A 545 42.34 4.87 1.86
CA GLN A 545 41.77 6.16 1.50
C GLN A 545 40.84 6.01 0.30
N ASN A 546 41.25 5.28 -0.74
CA ASN A 546 40.42 5.04 -1.93
C ASN A 546 40.24 3.54 -2.17
N CYS A 547 39.08 3.16 -2.67
CA CYS A 547 38.85 1.81 -3.16
C CYS A 547 38.25 1.86 -4.55
N HIS A 548 38.76 1.05 -5.47
CA HIS A 548 38.24 0.96 -6.82
C HIS A 548 37.91 -0.49 -7.17
N HIS A 549 36.76 -0.69 -7.80
CA HIS A 549 36.35 -2.00 -8.30
C HIS A 549 36.15 -1.93 -9.81
N PHE A 550 36.82 -2.84 -10.50
CA PHE A 550 36.79 -2.97 -11.95
C PHE A 550 36.39 -4.38 -12.37
N ASN A 551 35.83 -4.47 -13.58
CA ASN A 551 35.81 -5.71 -14.35
C ASN A 551 36.91 -5.65 -15.41
N TYR A 552 37.69 -6.73 -15.52
CA TYR A 552 38.70 -6.86 -16.56
C TYR A 552 38.04 -7.03 -17.93
N LEU A 553 38.37 -6.17 -18.89
CA LEU A 553 37.92 -6.29 -20.28
C LEU A 553 39.03 -6.92 -21.12
N ASP A 554 40.20 -6.29 -21.11
CA ASP A 554 41.42 -6.73 -21.77
C ASP A 554 42.67 -6.15 -21.08
N MET A 555 43.86 -6.44 -21.61
CA MET A 555 45.14 -6.03 -21.03
C MET A 555 45.34 -4.50 -20.94
N ARG A 556 44.58 -3.71 -21.70
CA ARG A 556 44.65 -2.24 -21.73
C ARG A 556 43.46 -1.58 -21.04
N CYS A 557 42.33 -2.28 -20.91
CA CYS A 557 41.05 -1.69 -20.56
C CYS A 557 40.40 -2.35 -19.33
N LEU A 558 39.97 -1.51 -18.39
CA LEU A 558 39.22 -1.91 -17.20
C LEU A 558 37.84 -1.23 -17.21
N GLU A 559 36.76 -1.97 -17.02
CA GLU A 559 35.44 -1.38 -16.81
C GLU A 559 35.29 -0.94 -15.37
N TRP A 560 35.01 0.35 -15.14
CA TRP A 560 34.72 0.89 -13.82
C TRP A 560 33.32 0.47 -13.35
N ILE A 561 33.29 -0.19 -12.18
CA ILE A 561 32.08 -0.66 -11.53
C ILE A 561 31.71 0.28 -10.39
N ARG A 562 32.60 0.45 -9.40
CA ARG A 562 32.37 1.34 -8.25
C ARG A 562 33.65 1.91 -7.67
N SER A 563 33.52 2.99 -6.90
CA SER A 563 34.63 3.54 -6.10
C SER A 563 34.17 4.10 -4.77
N LYS A 564 35.00 3.94 -3.74
CA LYS A 564 34.85 4.60 -2.44
C LYS A 564 35.76 5.82 -2.38
N ASN A 565 35.22 6.94 -1.89
CA ASN A 565 35.87 8.25 -1.85
C ASN A 565 36.14 8.88 -3.23
N GLY A 566 35.41 8.41 -4.24
CA GLY A 566 35.25 9.01 -5.55
C GLY A 566 36.25 8.57 -6.62
N VAL A 567 36.32 9.31 -7.74
CA VAL A 567 36.99 8.88 -8.97
C VAL A 567 38.10 9.81 -9.45
N GLU A 568 38.49 10.79 -8.63
CA GLU A 568 39.47 11.83 -9.02
C GLU A 568 40.79 11.26 -9.56
N GLU A 569 41.36 10.24 -8.91
CA GLU A 569 42.59 9.58 -9.37
C GLU A 569 42.42 8.74 -10.65
N LEU A 570 41.18 8.50 -11.08
CA LEU A 570 40.85 7.74 -12.28
C LEU A 570 40.62 8.64 -13.51
N ARG A 571 40.34 9.94 -13.32
CA ARG A 571 39.88 10.84 -14.40
C ARG A 571 40.88 10.92 -15.56
N GLU A 572 42.17 11.01 -15.26
CA GLU A 572 43.22 11.11 -16.28
C GLU A 572 43.39 9.83 -17.12
N TYR A 573 42.90 8.70 -16.59
CA TYR A 573 42.95 7.39 -17.24
C TYR A 573 41.64 7.02 -17.95
N GLN A 574 40.62 7.88 -17.91
CA GLN A 574 39.35 7.60 -18.57
C GLN A 574 39.53 7.59 -20.08
N LEU A 575 39.20 6.45 -20.70
CA LEU A 575 39.23 6.29 -22.15
C LEU A 575 37.88 6.71 -22.75
N LYS A 576 37.92 7.33 -23.93
CA LYS A 576 36.72 7.47 -24.77
C LYS A 576 36.34 6.07 -25.27
N SER A 577 35.23 5.54 -24.78
CA SER A 577 34.77 4.19 -25.09
C SER A 577 33.41 4.21 -25.76
N GLU A 578 33.25 3.38 -26.78
CA GLU A 578 31.98 3.06 -27.43
C GLU A 578 31.37 1.75 -26.90
N CYS A 579 31.77 1.31 -25.71
CA CYS A 579 31.21 0.13 -25.06
C CYS A 579 29.89 0.49 -24.37
N PHE A 580 28.82 -0.22 -24.70
CA PHE A 580 27.49 0.00 -24.11
C PHE A 580 26.89 -1.30 -23.58
N VAL A 581 25.99 -1.16 -22.62
CA VAL A 581 25.28 -2.26 -21.95
C VAL A 581 23.78 -1.99 -21.97
N LYS A 582 22.94 -3.03 -22.05
CA LYS A 582 21.47 -2.87 -21.98
C LYS A 582 21.04 -2.52 -20.55
N GLU A 583 19.93 -1.79 -20.40
CA GLU A 583 19.30 -1.43 -19.12
C GLU A 583 19.22 -2.60 -18.12
N ALA A 584 18.56 -3.71 -18.51
CA ALA A 584 18.34 -4.85 -17.61
C ALA A 584 19.66 -5.43 -17.07
N THR A 585 20.67 -5.54 -17.92
CA THR A 585 22.01 -5.99 -17.53
C THR A 585 22.64 -4.97 -16.59
N PHE A 586 22.58 -3.67 -16.90
CA PHE A 586 23.12 -2.63 -16.03
C PHE A 586 22.47 -2.63 -14.64
N PHE A 587 21.14 -2.72 -14.57
CA PHE A 587 20.42 -2.71 -13.31
C PHE A 587 20.81 -3.88 -12.40
N SER A 588 21.06 -5.06 -12.97
CA SER A 588 21.45 -6.26 -12.21
C SER A 588 22.72 -6.10 -11.36
N TYR A 589 23.65 -5.24 -11.75
CA TYR A 589 24.89 -4.96 -10.99
C TYR A 589 24.97 -3.52 -10.45
N SER A 590 23.98 -2.67 -10.75
CA SER A 590 23.95 -1.26 -10.34
C SER A 590 23.78 -1.05 -8.83
N ASP A 591 23.34 -2.08 -8.11
CA ASP A 591 23.16 -2.07 -6.66
C ASP A 591 24.45 -1.80 -5.88
N GLN A 592 25.60 -1.92 -6.52
CA GLN A 592 26.91 -1.74 -5.90
C GLN A 592 27.27 -0.27 -5.67
N ASN A 593 26.52 0.68 -6.25
CA ASN A 593 26.72 2.13 -6.11
C ASN A 593 25.50 2.82 -5.51
N LEU A 594 25.76 3.76 -4.59
CA LEU A 594 24.73 4.62 -4.01
C LEU A 594 24.35 5.80 -4.92
N LEU A 595 25.18 6.17 -5.89
CA LEU A 595 24.90 7.27 -6.81
C LEU A 595 25.17 6.89 -8.25
N HIS A 596 24.19 7.15 -9.12
CA HIS A 596 24.32 7.02 -10.57
C HIS A 596 23.95 8.33 -11.26
N VAL A 597 24.80 8.82 -12.16
CA VAL A 597 24.58 10.08 -12.89
C VAL A 597 24.49 9.79 -14.39
N PHE A 598 23.42 10.26 -15.02
CA PHE A 598 23.17 10.14 -16.45
C PHE A 598 23.05 11.52 -17.08
N CYS A 599 24.00 11.86 -17.95
CA CYS A 599 24.05 13.16 -18.61
C CYS A 599 23.96 12.96 -20.12
N GLU A 600 22.89 13.47 -20.73
CA GLU A 600 22.69 13.30 -22.17
C GLU A 600 21.82 14.41 -22.79
N ASN A 601 21.90 14.56 -24.11
CA ASN A 601 21.10 15.53 -24.86
C ASN A 601 19.56 15.39 -24.67
N PRO A 602 18.78 16.44 -24.95
CA PRO A 602 17.32 16.40 -24.89
C PRO A 602 16.73 15.32 -25.81
N GLY A 603 15.58 14.72 -25.43
CA GLY A 603 14.91 13.71 -26.26
C GLY A 603 15.55 12.31 -26.27
N MET A 604 16.71 12.12 -25.65
CA MET A 604 17.44 10.82 -25.59
C MET A 604 16.80 9.77 -24.68
N GLY A 605 15.65 10.08 -24.06
CA GLY A 605 14.89 9.12 -23.25
C GLY A 605 15.35 8.98 -21.80
N LYS A 606 15.96 10.01 -21.22
CA LYS A 606 16.38 10.06 -19.79
C LYS A 606 15.21 9.81 -18.82
N SER A 607 14.10 10.52 -18.99
CA SER A 607 12.91 10.30 -18.16
C SER A 607 12.28 8.93 -18.38
N THR A 608 12.35 8.38 -19.60
CA THR A 608 11.90 7.00 -19.86
C THR A 608 12.80 5.97 -19.18
N LEU A 609 14.12 6.21 -19.14
CA LEU A 609 15.07 5.39 -18.37
C LEU A 609 14.70 5.40 -16.89
N MET A 610 14.38 6.55 -16.30
CA MET A 610 13.95 6.64 -14.90
C MET A 610 12.64 5.89 -14.63
N ARG A 611 11.68 5.93 -15.55
CA ARG A 611 10.44 5.13 -15.46
C ARG A 611 10.71 3.63 -15.59
N SER A 612 11.62 3.23 -16.48
CA SER A 612 12.01 1.83 -16.65
C SER A 612 12.77 1.29 -15.45
N LEU A 613 13.61 2.12 -14.84
CA LEU A 613 14.27 1.80 -13.59
C LEU A 613 13.24 1.61 -12.47
N LYS A 614 12.31 2.58 -12.31
CA LYS A 614 11.25 2.50 -11.30
C LYS A 614 10.43 1.22 -11.44
N SER A 615 10.09 0.77 -12.65
CA SER A 615 9.32 -0.46 -12.85
C SER A 615 10.11 -1.75 -12.58
N GLN A 616 11.44 -1.71 -12.71
CA GLN A 616 12.34 -2.87 -12.53
C GLN A 616 13.05 -2.88 -11.16
N THR A 617 12.78 -1.89 -10.29
CA THR A 617 13.40 -1.85 -8.95
C THR A 617 12.77 -2.91 -8.05
N SER A 618 13.54 -3.37 -7.04
CA SER A 618 13.05 -4.30 -6.02
C SER A 618 11.75 -3.81 -5.39
N SER A 619 10.77 -4.72 -5.36
CA SER A 619 9.44 -4.54 -4.77
C SER A 619 9.45 -4.24 -3.26
N SER A 620 10.54 -4.54 -2.54
CA SER A 620 10.65 -4.25 -1.10
C SER A 620 11.15 -2.84 -0.80
N CYS A 621 11.41 -2.03 -1.83
CA CYS A 621 11.95 -0.68 -1.71
C CYS A 621 11.08 0.33 -2.42
N TRP A 622 10.79 1.47 -1.79
CA TRP A 622 10.00 2.50 -2.44
C TRP A 622 10.88 3.43 -3.29
N THR A 623 10.62 3.45 -4.61
CA THR A 623 11.33 4.30 -5.57
C THR A 623 10.59 5.62 -5.79
N ILE A 624 11.12 6.69 -5.21
CA ILE A 624 10.54 8.03 -5.26
C ILE A 624 11.07 8.78 -6.49
N LEU A 625 10.20 9.05 -7.46
CA LEU A 625 10.54 9.88 -8.62
C LEU A 625 10.29 11.36 -8.28
N VAL A 626 11.34 12.17 -8.33
CA VAL A 626 11.33 13.60 -8.05
C VAL A 626 11.64 14.36 -9.33
N LEU A 627 10.64 15.07 -9.84
CA LEU A 627 10.81 16.05 -10.91
C LEU A 627 11.21 17.38 -10.24
N ALA A 628 12.48 17.75 -10.34
CA ALA A 628 13.02 18.90 -9.59
C ALA A 628 12.24 20.21 -9.85
N SER A 629 11.80 20.41 -11.10
CA SER A 629 11.00 21.54 -11.55
C SER A 629 9.64 21.67 -10.84
N ASN A 630 9.05 20.56 -10.38
CA ASN A 630 7.75 20.57 -9.69
C ASN A 630 7.84 21.02 -8.21
N HIS A 631 9.05 21.03 -7.63
CA HIS A 631 9.24 21.25 -6.19
C HIS A 631 10.16 22.45 -5.87
N VAL A 632 10.36 23.33 -6.85
CA VAL A 632 11.24 24.51 -6.76
C VAL A 632 10.99 25.36 -5.51
N GLU A 633 9.73 25.64 -5.19
CA GLU A 633 9.36 26.45 -4.02
C GLU A 633 9.81 25.81 -2.70
N HIS A 634 9.63 24.49 -2.57
CA HIS A 634 10.08 23.75 -1.39
C HIS A 634 11.59 23.85 -1.25
N PHE A 635 12.36 23.63 -2.32
CA PHE A 635 13.82 23.74 -2.28
C PHE A 635 14.31 25.16 -1.97
N ARG A 636 13.59 26.21 -2.42
CA ARG A 636 13.92 27.60 -2.06
C ARG A 636 13.69 27.89 -0.57
N LYS A 637 12.66 27.27 0.04
CA LYS A 637 12.34 27.39 1.46
C LYS A 637 13.27 26.53 2.33
N ASN A 638 13.62 25.33 1.88
CA ASN A 638 14.51 24.38 2.56
C ASN A 638 16.00 24.68 2.29
N LYS A 639 16.45 25.89 2.63
CA LYS A 639 17.83 26.35 2.36
C LYS A 639 18.91 25.52 3.06
N GLU A 640 18.56 24.90 4.19
CA GLU A 640 19.48 24.06 4.97
C GLU A 640 19.63 22.65 4.41
N ALA A 641 18.88 22.29 3.35
CA ALA A 641 18.86 20.95 2.78
C ALA A 641 18.56 19.89 3.87
N ASP A 642 17.52 20.11 4.68
CA ASP A 642 17.10 19.13 5.69
C ASP A 642 16.43 17.93 5.00
N VAL A 643 17.02 16.75 5.19
CA VAL A 643 16.57 15.49 4.62
C VAL A 643 15.22 15.05 5.19
N ASP A 644 15.03 15.16 6.51
CA ASP A 644 13.82 14.68 7.16
C ASP A 644 12.65 15.61 6.87
N ASN A 645 12.91 16.92 6.76
CA ASN A 645 11.94 17.89 6.23
C ASN A 645 11.53 17.55 4.79
N PHE A 646 12.50 17.28 3.91
CA PHE A 646 12.21 16.92 2.52
C PHE A 646 11.45 15.60 2.40
N LEU A 647 11.82 14.56 3.16
CA LEU A 647 11.12 13.27 3.16
C LEU A 647 9.67 13.40 3.63
N ASN A 648 9.43 14.15 4.70
CA ASN A 648 8.07 14.42 5.18
C ASN A 648 7.24 15.18 4.13
N TYR A 649 7.85 16.16 3.46
CA TYR A 649 7.21 16.90 2.38
C TYR A 649 6.88 16.01 1.19
N ILE A 650 7.85 15.26 0.65
CA ILE A 650 7.65 14.48 -0.58
C ILE A 650 6.68 13.32 -0.37
N VAL A 651 6.70 12.69 0.81
CA VAL A 651 5.69 11.70 1.22
C VAL A 651 4.31 12.33 1.24
N LYS A 652 4.18 13.51 1.88
CA LYS A 652 2.89 14.21 1.94
C LYS A 652 2.38 14.56 0.54
N GLU A 653 3.24 15.08 -0.33
CA GLU A 653 2.89 15.47 -1.70
C GLU A 653 2.50 14.27 -2.57
N ASN A 654 3.34 13.23 -2.63
CA ASN A 654 3.06 12.05 -3.44
C ASN A 654 1.84 11.28 -2.93
N CYS A 655 1.64 11.25 -1.61
CA CYS A 655 0.55 10.51 -1.00
C CYS A 655 -0.75 11.30 -0.83
N LYS A 656 -0.88 12.54 -1.34
CA LYS A 656 -2.10 13.37 -1.16
C LYS A 656 -3.39 12.62 -1.48
N LYS A 657 -3.37 11.84 -2.56
CA LYS A 657 -4.51 11.09 -3.10
C LYS A 657 -4.61 9.64 -2.58
N TYR A 658 -3.68 9.19 -1.75
CA TYR A 658 -3.60 7.79 -1.31
C TYR A 658 -4.43 7.53 -0.05
N GLN A 659 -4.85 6.27 0.10
CA GLN A 659 -5.56 5.79 1.28
C GLN A 659 -4.64 5.76 2.52
N ASN A 660 -5.24 5.67 3.72
CA ASN A 660 -4.49 5.70 4.99
C ASN A 660 -3.54 4.50 5.15
N PHE A 661 -3.96 3.31 4.71
CA PHE A 661 -3.11 2.13 4.69
C PHE A 661 -1.85 2.37 3.86
N ASP A 662 -2.00 2.80 2.60
CA ASP A 662 -0.87 3.09 1.70
C ASP A 662 0.11 4.10 2.32
N LYS A 663 -0.42 5.19 2.88
CA LYS A 663 0.38 6.22 3.59
C LYS A 663 1.19 5.61 4.74
N THR A 664 0.60 4.69 5.49
CA THR A 664 1.25 4.05 6.64
C THR A 664 2.39 3.14 6.19
N VAL A 665 2.17 2.33 5.15
CA VAL A 665 3.20 1.48 4.57
C VAL A 665 4.35 2.31 4.00
N LEU A 666 4.07 3.32 3.18
CA LEU A 666 5.09 4.16 2.56
C LEU A 666 5.90 4.97 3.59
N LYS A 667 5.25 5.47 4.66
CA LYS A 667 5.95 6.10 5.79
C LYS A 667 6.86 5.13 6.52
N SER A 668 6.44 3.87 6.70
CA SER A 668 7.28 2.83 7.31
C SER A 668 8.55 2.59 6.50
N LEU A 669 8.44 2.52 5.17
CA LEU A 669 9.59 2.35 4.28
C LEU A 669 10.58 3.51 4.38
N VAL A 670 10.07 4.75 4.43
CA VAL A 670 10.89 5.96 4.63
C VAL A 670 11.61 5.94 5.97
N ASN A 671 10.88 5.65 7.06
CA ASN A 671 11.44 5.61 8.41
C ASN A 671 12.53 4.53 8.57
N ASN A 672 12.44 3.44 7.80
CA ASN A 672 13.41 2.35 7.80
C ASN A 672 14.53 2.53 6.75
N ASN A 673 14.61 3.69 6.08
CA ASN A 673 15.55 3.98 4.99
C ASN A 673 15.51 2.96 3.83
N VAL A 674 14.36 2.33 3.59
CA VAL A 674 14.15 1.37 2.49
C VAL A 674 13.56 2.10 1.28
N ILE A 675 14.32 3.09 0.80
CA ILE A 675 13.93 4.00 -0.28
C ILE A 675 15.06 4.19 -1.29
N GLU A 676 14.70 4.45 -2.55
CA GLU A 676 15.60 4.98 -3.58
C GLU A 676 15.00 6.26 -4.17
N ILE A 677 15.86 7.23 -4.52
CA ILE A 677 15.41 8.52 -5.06
C ILE A 677 15.89 8.69 -6.50
N LEU A 678 14.95 8.97 -7.41
CA LEU A 678 15.21 9.30 -8.80
C LEU A 678 15.04 10.80 -8.99
N TRP A 679 16.13 11.52 -9.21
CA TRP A 679 16.14 12.94 -9.51
C TRP A 679 16.16 13.13 -11.03
N ASP A 680 15.04 13.58 -11.60
CA ASP A 680 14.90 13.77 -13.04
C ASP A 680 14.90 15.27 -13.38
N GLY A 681 15.70 15.66 -14.37
CA GLY A 681 15.74 17.01 -14.94
C GLY A 681 16.41 18.07 -14.05
N LEU A 682 17.59 17.80 -13.47
CA LEU A 682 18.29 18.80 -12.64
C LEU A 682 18.73 20.05 -13.41
N ASP A 683 18.80 19.98 -14.74
CA ASP A 683 19.08 21.14 -15.61
C ASP A 683 17.90 22.12 -15.72
N GLU A 684 16.71 21.74 -15.24
CA GLU A 684 15.49 22.54 -15.36
C GLU A 684 15.28 23.53 -14.21
N VAL A 685 16.22 23.60 -13.26
CA VAL A 685 16.11 24.46 -12.08
C VAL A 685 17.21 25.52 -12.04
N SER A 686 16.92 26.64 -11.37
CA SER A 686 17.92 27.71 -11.18
C SER A 686 19.16 27.22 -10.42
N PRO A 687 20.34 27.86 -10.61
CA PRO A 687 21.57 27.49 -9.89
C PRO A 687 21.45 27.49 -8.36
N ILE A 688 20.64 28.40 -7.80
CA ILE A 688 20.38 28.47 -6.35
C ILE A 688 19.68 27.21 -5.87
N VAL A 689 18.65 26.77 -6.59
CA VAL A 689 17.88 25.56 -6.27
C VAL A 689 18.74 24.31 -6.49
N LEU A 690 19.51 24.27 -7.57
CA LEU A 690 20.44 23.16 -7.85
C LEU A 690 21.43 22.97 -6.69
N LYS A 691 21.97 24.05 -6.11
CA LYS A 691 22.86 23.97 -4.95
C LYS A 691 22.18 23.32 -3.74
N THR A 692 20.93 23.67 -3.46
CA THR A 692 20.15 23.03 -2.38
C THR A 692 19.93 21.54 -2.67
N ILE A 693 19.58 21.18 -3.90
CA ILE A 693 19.39 19.78 -4.32
C ILE A 693 20.70 18.99 -4.18
N ASN A 694 21.83 19.53 -4.63
CA ASN A 694 23.13 18.86 -4.49
C ASN A 694 23.50 18.61 -3.01
N ASN A 695 23.23 19.58 -2.13
CA ASN A 695 23.40 19.41 -0.69
C ASN A 695 22.49 18.31 -0.11
N LEU A 696 21.24 18.22 -0.57
CA LEU A 696 20.32 17.14 -0.18
C LEU A 696 20.86 15.78 -0.64
N ILE A 697 21.29 15.68 -1.89
CA ILE A 697 21.86 14.45 -2.47
C ILE A 697 23.04 13.96 -1.62
N ASN A 698 23.97 14.86 -1.27
CA ASN A 698 25.12 14.53 -0.43
C ASN A 698 24.70 14.00 0.96
N LYS A 699 23.70 14.61 1.59
CA LYS A 699 23.18 14.12 2.88
C LYS A 699 22.45 12.78 2.76
N PHE A 700 21.76 12.52 1.66
CA PHE A 700 21.18 11.20 1.38
C PHE A 700 22.25 10.12 1.20
N LEU A 701 23.37 10.44 0.54
CA LEU A 701 24.51 9.51 0.44
C LEU A 701 25.09 9.17 1.81
N GLN A 702 25.17 10.14 2.72
CA GLN A 702 25.60 9.91 4.11
C GLN A 702 24.65 9.00 4.89
N LYS A 703 23.34 9.04 4.58
CA LYS A 703 22.33 8.12 5.14
C LYS A 703 22.29 6.75 4.44
N GLY A 704 23.11 6.52 3.41
CA GLY A 704 23.15 5.25 2.67
C GLY A 704 22.00 5.06 1.68
N VAL A 705 21.31 6.14 1.30
CA VAL A 705 20.18 6.09 0.36
C VAL A 705 20.69 6.08 -1.08
N LYS A 706 20.21 5.12 -1.88
CA LYS A 706 20.56 4.99 -3.30
C LYS A 706 19.82 6.01 -4.15
N GLN A 707 20.55 6.61 -5.08
CA GLN A 707 20.13 7.78 -5.82
C GLN A 707 20.53 7.72 -7.29
N TRP A 708 19.65 8.26 -8.12
CA TRP A 708 19.79 8.28 -9.57
C TRP A 708 19.53 9.69 -10.08
N ILE A 709 20.42 10.21 -10.91
CA ILE A 709 20.36 11.59 -11.40
C ILE A 709 20.30 11.58 -12.91
N THR A 710 19.34 12.30 -13.50
CA THR A 710 19.39 12.68 -14.91
C THR A 710 19.65 14.17 -15.07
N SER A 711 20.45 14.52 -16.07
CA SER A 711 20.58 15.91 -16.49
C SER A 711 21.00 16.01 -17.96
N ARG A 712 21.05 17.23 -18.48
CA ARG A 712 21.70 17.55 -19.75
C ARG A 712 23.22 17.55 -19.63
N ILE A 713 23.87 17.46 -20.79
CA ILE A 713 25.33 17.38 -20.88
C ILE A 713 26.04 18.63 -20.35
N CYS A 714 25.39 19.81 -20.37
CA CYS A 714 25.93 21.04 -19.82
C CYS A 714 26.20 20.99 -18.31
N LEU A 715 25.52 20.11 -17.55
CA LEU A 715 25.77 19.90 -16.13
C LEU A 715 26.70 18.71 -15.86
N LYS A 716 27.17 18.00 -16.88
CA LYS A 716 28.03 16.81 -16.73
C LYS A 716 29.23 17.08 -15.81
N HIS A 717 30.08 18.04 -16.18
CA HIS A 717 31.29 18.34 -15.42
C HIS A 717 30.98 18.84 -14.01
N THR A 718 29.93 19.65 -13.87
CA THR A 718 29.47 20.15 -12.57
C THR A 718 29.08 18.99 -11.64
N LEU A 719 28.25 18.07 -12.11
CA LEU A 719 27.76 16.94 -11.31
C LEU A 719 28.87 15.91 -11.04
N GLU A 720 29.73 15.64 -12.03
CA GLU A 720 30.88 14.74 -11.86
C GLU A 720 31.84 15.27 -10.80
N ASN A 721 32.11 16.58 -10.77
CA ASN A 721 33.01 17.20 -9.80
C ASN A 721 32.36 17.30 -8.41
N GLU A 722 31.09 17.72 -8.34
CA GLU A 722 30.35 17.87 -7.09
C GLU A 722 30.28 16.56 -6.29
N PHE A 723 30.00 15.44 -6.99
CA PHE A 723 29.83 14.13 -6.35
C PHE A 723 31.05 13.22 -6.47
N ASN A 724 32.11 13.68 -7.16
CA ASN A 724 33.30 12.89 -7.45
C ASN A 724 32.99 11.50 -8.06
N VAL A 725 32.11 11.48 -9.07
CA VAL A 725 31.68 10.27 -9.80
C VAL A 725 31.83 10.46 -11.31
N PHE A 726 31.77 9.37 -12.07
CA PHE A 726 31.63 9.43 -13.52
C PHE A 726 30.15 9.46 -13.92
N SER A 727 29.81 10.33 -14.88
CA SER A 727 28.52 10.29 -15.54
C SER A 727 28.51 9.29 -16.70
N ARG A 728 27.35 8.70 -16.95
CA ARG A 728 27.10 7.80 -18.08
C ARG A 728 26.23 8.49 -19.13
N SER A 729 26.42 8.10 -20.38
CA SER A 729 25.65 8.54 -21.54
C SER A 729 24.67 7.46 -22.00
N ILE A 730 23.67 7.88 -22.79
CA ILE A 730 22.69 6.98 -23.41
C ILE A 730 23.04 6.87 -24.89
N LYS A 731 23.22 5.65 -25.39
CA LYS A 731 23.45 5.43 -26.82
C LYS A 731 22.20 5.79 -27.63
N GLN A 732 22.41 6.41 -28.77
CA GLN A 732 21.41 6.53 -29.82
C GLN A 732 20.89 5.16 -30.25
N PHE A 733 19.65 5.11 -30.73
CA PHE A 733 19.06 3.93 -31.34
C PHE A 733 19.85 3.51 -32.57
N THR A 734 20.16 2.23 -32.67
CA THR A 734 20.80 1.65 -33.85
C THR A 734 19.80 1.56 -34.99
N LYS A 735 20.27 1.44 -36.24
CA LYS A 735 19.39 1.24 -37.41
C LYS A 735 18.39 0.10 -37.21
N GLN A 736 18.82 -1.00 -36.58
CA GLN A 736 17.94 -2.12 -36.27
C GLN A 736 16.84 -1.74 -35.27
N ASP A 737 17.18 -0.98 -34.22
CA ASP A 737 16.19 -0.51 -33.25
C ASP A 737 15.19 0.44 -33.93
N GLN A 738 15.66 1.34 -34.79
CA GLN A 738 14.83 2.29 -35.54
C GLN A 738 13.85 1.57 -36.47
N GLN A 739 14.33 0.61 -37.27
CA GLN A 739 13.49 -0.20 -38.16
C GLN A 739 12.44 -0.98 -37.39
N SER A 740 12.82 -1.63 -36.27
CA SER A 740 11.89 -2.35 -35.41
C SER A 740 10.80 -1.44 -34.87
N TYR A 741 11.17 -0.25 -34.36
CA TYR A 741 10.21 0.72 -33.85
C TYR A 741 9.20 1.16 -34.91
N MET A 742 9.69 1.51 -36.10
CA MET A 742 8.86 1.98 -37.19
C MET A 742 7.93 0.89 -37.69
N LYS A 743 8.42 -0.34 -37.84
CA LYS A 743 7.59 -1.50 -38.22
C LYS A 743 6.42 -1.69 -37.27
N ASP A 744 6.72 -1.73 -35.97
CA ASP A 744 5.71 -2.01 -34.93
C ASP A 744 4.71 -0.86 -34.82
N ARG A 745 5.17 0.39 -34.99
CA ARG A 745 4.31 1.58 -34.85
C ARG A 745 3.45 1.83 -36.08
N LEU A 746 4.04 1.80 -37.27
CA LEU A 746 3.37 2.09 -38.55
C LEU A 746 2.56 0.91 -39.09
N LYS A 747 2.82 -0.31 -38.58
CA LYS A 747 2.16 -1.56 -39.03
C LYS A 747 2.30 -1.81 -40.54
N CYS A 748 3.44 -1.46 -41.12
CA CYS A 748 3.72 -1.64 -42.55
C CYS A 748 4.39 -3.00 -42.85
N SER A 749 4.37 -3.40 -44.13
CA SER A 749 5.09 -4.59 -44.61
C SER A 749 6.61 -4.38 -44.57
N ASP A 750 7.41 -5.45 -44.65
CA ASP A 750 8.88 -5.32 -44.67
C ASP A 750 9.37 -4.56 -45.91
N GLU A 751 8.69 -4.67 -47.05
CA GLU A 751 9.05 -3.95 -48.29
C GLU A 751 8.72 -2.45 -48.19
N ASP A 752 7.54 -2.11 -47.69
CA ASP A 752 7.12 -0.71 -47.48
C ASP A 752 7.99 -0.04 -46.40
N LEU A 753 8.30 -0.76 -45.34
CA LEU A 753 9.22 -0.30 -44.29
C LEU A 753 10.60 -0.01 -44.87
N LEU A 754 11.17 -0.92 -45.67
CA LEU A 754 12.49 -0.72 -46.25
C LEU A 754 12.51 0.45 -47.23
N SER A 755 11.45 0.64 -48.03
CA SER A 755 11.30 1.78 -48.93
C SER A 755 11.22 3.10 -48.16
N THR A 756 10.29 3.20 -47.20
CA THR A 756 10.07 4.41 -46.41
C THR A 756 11.25 4.72 -45.49
N PHE A 757 11.83 3.71 -44.85
CA PHE A 757 13.05 3.84 -44.05
C PHE A 757 14.23 4.27 -44.92
N SER A 758 14.40 3.72 -46.13
CA SER A 758 15.47 4.14 -47.04
C SER A 758 15.28 5.57 -47.53
N LYS A 759 14.05 5.99 -47.83
CA LYS A 759 13.73 7.39 -48.18
C LYS A 759 14.06 8.33 -47.03
N ILE A 760 13.50 8.10 -45.86
CA ILE A 760 13.78 8.86 -44.63
C ILE A 760 15.29 8.89 -44.35
N GLN A 761 15.92 7.72 -44.39
CA GLN A 761 17.35 7.59 -44.16
C GLN A 761 18.13 8.34 -45.23
N SER A 762 17.73 8.38 -46.51
CA SER A 762 18.46 9.14 -47.55
C SER A 762 18.32 10.66 -47.38
N SER A 763 17.14 11.15 -47.01
CA SER A 763 16.86 12.57 -46.77
C SER A 763 17.54 13.08 -45.50
N ILE A 764 17.66 12.21 -44.48
CA ILE A 764 18.33 12.47 -43.21
C ILE A 764 19.83 12.08 -43.26
N GLN A 765 20.27 11.18 -44.16
CA GLN A 765 21.68 10.82 -44.40
C GLN A 765 22.47 11.93 -45.08
N LEU A 766 21.80 12.98 -45.56
CA LEU A 766 22.44 14.28 -45.77
C LEU A 766 23.06 14.86 -44.47
N PHE A 767 23.10 14.09 -43.36
CA PHE A 767 23.74 14.39 -42.07
C PHE A 767 24.50 13.15 -41.48
N PRO A 768 25.57 12.61 -42.12
CA PRO A 768 26.20 11.32 -41.82
C PRO A 768 26.91 11.21 -40.46
N ASN A 769 26.80 12.22 -39.59
CA ASN A 769 27.33 12.20 -38.22
C ASN A 769 26.32 12.66 -37.16
N ASN A 770 25.05 12.86 -37.53
CA ASN A 770 23.96 13.24 -36.64
C ASN A 770 22.72 12.41 -36.99
N ASP A 771 22.64 11.22 -36.41
CA ASP A 771 21.48 10.34 -36.60
C ASP A 771 20.28 10.88 -35.80
N ILE A 772 19.54 11.81 -36.43
CA ILE A 772 18.27 12.38 -35.92
C ILE A 772 17.31 11.24 -35.55
N LEU A 773 17.28 10.15 -36.34
CA LEU A 773 16.44 8.97 -36.07
C LEU A 773 16.96 8.15 -34.89
N GLY A 774 18.25 8.28 -34.58
CA GLY A 774 18.87 7.75 -33.38
C GLY A 774 18.33 8.36 -32.09
N ILE A 775 17.67 9.53 -32.16
CA ILE A 775 17.07 10.21 -31.00
C ILE A 775 15.60 9.77 -30.84
N PRO A 776 15.22 9.13 -29.72
CA PRO A 776 13.88 8.57 -29.50
C PRO A 776 12.73 9.54 -29.73
N LEU A 777 12.85 10.80 -29.25
CA LEU A 777 11.80 11.82 -29.44
C LEU A 777 11.59 12.16 -30.92
N GLN A 778 12.67 12.26 -31.69
CA GLN A 778 12.62 12.65 -33.11
C GLN A 778 12.06 11.50 -33.96
N LEU A 779 12.47 10.27 -33.67
CA LEU A 779 11.88 9.08 -34.28
C LEU A 779 10.36 9.01 -34.03
N PHE A 780 9.93 9.27 -32.80
CA PHE A 780 8.52 9.36 -32.44
C PHE A 780 7.79 10.44 -33.25
N MET A 781 8.28 11.68 -33.25
CA MET A 781 7.67 12.80 -33.97
C MET A 781 7.52 12.49 -35.46
N LEU A 782 8.57 11.94 -36.08
CA LEU A 782 8.53 11.59 -37.50
C LEU A 782 7.46 10.52 -37.78
N THR A 783 7.45 9.43 -37.01
CA THR A 783 6.45 8.38 -37.20
C THR A 783 5.01 8.86 -36.95
N GLU A 784 4.80 9.85 -36.07
CA GLU A 784 3.50 10.47 -35.87
C GLU A 784 3.04 11.30 -37.07
N LEU A 785 3.95 12.02 -37.73
CA LEU A 785 3.64 12.73 -38.98
C LEU A 785 3.27 11.74 -40.09
N PHE A 786 4.01 10.65 -40.22
CA PHE A 786 3.71 9.60 -41.21
C PHE A 786 2.35 8.91 -40.99
N LEU A 787 1.91 8.77 -39.74
CA LEU A 787 0.58 8.25 -39.42
C LEU A 787 -0.54 9.24 -39.79
N GLU A 788 -0.23 10.54 -39.85
CA GLU A 788 -1.18 11.59 -40.27
C GLU A 788 -1.36 11.61 -41.79
N ASP A 789 -0.26 11.71 -42.54
CA ASP A 789 -0.28 11.80 -44.02
C ASP A 789 1.03 11.30 -44.65
N GLU A 790 1.11 10.00 -44.94
CA GLU A 790 2.29 9.38 -45.54
C GLU A 790 2.70 10.04 -46.87
N ALA A 791 1.74 10.43 -47.72
CA ALA A 791 2.03 10.97 -49.04
C ALA A 791 2.66 12.36 -48.95
N LYS A 792 2.08 13.24 -48.11
CA LYS A 792 2.60 14.60 -47.86
C LYS A 792 4.02 14.55 -47.31
N TYR A 793 4.26 13.77 -46.26
CA TYR A 793 5.58 13.74 -45.61
C TYR A 793 6.61 12.96 -46.43
N SER A 794 6.20 11.98 -47.23
CA SER A 794 7.09 11.35 -48.21
C SER A 794 7.59 12.34 -49.27
N ALA A 795 6.71 13.21 -49.78
CA ALA A 795 7.10 14.23 -50.77
C ALA A 795 8.00 15.34 -50.17
N LEU A 796 7.83 15.67 -48.88
CA LEU A 796 8.67 16.64 -48.18
C LEU A 796 10.11 16.13 -47.99
N LEU A 797 10.28 14.81 -47.84
CA LEU A 797 11.58 14.18 -47.70
C LEU A 797 12.39 14.17 -49.01
N ASP A 798 11.80 14.49 -50.17
CA ASP A 798 12.58 14.67 -51.40
C ASP A 798 13.45 15.95 -51.38
N LYS A 799 13.32 16.77 -50.33
CA LYS A 799 14.12 17.98 -50.06
C LYS A 799 15.00 17.80 -48.82
N ILE A 800 15.93 18.75 -48.60
CA ILE A 800 16.68 18.83 -47.35
C ILE A 800 15.69 19.05 -46.20
N PHE A 801 15.60 18.08 -45.29
CA PHE A 801 14.65 18.10 -44.17
C PHE A 801 15.42 18.19 -42.85
N SER A 802 15.39 19.34 -42.19
CA SER A 802 16.11 19.58 -40.95
C SER A 802 15.27 19.22 -39.71
N ILE A 803 15.92 19.10 -38.54
CA ILE A 803 15.18 18.97 -37.27
C ILE A 803 14.28 20.20 -37.00
N ALA A 804 14.61 21.39 -37.49
CA ALA A 804 13.74 22.56 -37.30
C ALA A 804 12.43 22.38 -38.08
N ASP A 805 12.49 21.81 -39.29
CA ASP A 805 11.30 21.50 -40.12
C ASP A 805 10.46 20.40 -39.46
N LEU A 806 11.10 19.39 -38.84
CA LEU A 806 10.39 18.37 -38.06
C LEU A 806 9.58 18.99 -36.91
N TYR A 807 10.16 19.92 -36.17
CA TYR A 807 9.47 20.62 -35.08
C TYR A 807 8.36 21.54 -35.60
N GLU A 808 8.59 22.26 -36.70
CA GLU A 808 7.59 23.10 -37.35
C GLU A 808 6.32 22.29 -37.66
N HIS A 809 6.44 21.21 -38.41
CA HIS A 809 5.29 20.38 -38.79
C HIS A 809 4.66 19.64 -37.60
N PHE A 810 5.47 19.16 -36.65
CA PHE A 810 4.92 18.45 -35.49
C PHE A 810 4.15 19.39 -34.54
N ILE A 811 4.59 20.64 -34.39
CA ILE A 811 3.86 21.66 -33.62
C ILE A 811 2.54 22.01 -34.30
N GLU A 812 2.53 22.22 -35.63
CA GLU A 812 1.30 22.46 -36.39
C GLU A 812 0.29 21.32 -36.21
N LYS A 813 0.76 20.07 -36.26
CA LYS A 813 -0.07 18.88 -35.99
C LYS A 813 -0.66 18.90 -34.58
N ILE A 814 0.15 19.12 -33.54
CA ILE A 814 -0.33 19.18 -32.15
C ILE A 814 -1.40 20.25 -31.98
N ILE A 815 -1.20 21.43 -32.58
CA ILE A 815 -2.16 22.53 -32.53
C ILE A 815 -3.48 22.10 -33.18
N ARG A 816 -3.42 21.51 -34.37
CA ARG A 816 -4.59 21.01 -35.11
C ARG A 816 -5.36 19.95 -34.33
N ASP A 817 -4.68 18.90 -33.86
CA ASP A 817 -5.28 17.80 -33.11
C ASP A 817 -5.98 18.29 -31.83
N ASN A 818 -5.32 19.18 -31.09
CA ASN A 818 -5.90 19.71 -29.84
C ASN A 818 -7.03 20.70 -30.11
N PHE A 819 -6.97 21.48 -31.20
CA PHE A 819 -8.06 22.36 -31.59
C PHE A 819 -9.31 21.57 -31.98
N GLU A 820 -9.18 20.57 -32.84
CA GLU A 820 -10.30 19.70 -33.25
C GLU A 820 -10.85 18.88 -32.07
N GLY A 821 -9.97 18.27 -31.27
CA GLY A 821 -10.33 17.37 -30.19
C GLY A 821 -10.88 18.05 -28.94
N LYS A 822 -10.28 19.16 -28.48
CA LYS A 822 -10.70 19.85 -27.24
C LYS A 822 -11.80 20.89 -27.49
N GLN A 823 -11.77 21.61 -28.62
CA GLN A 823 -12.78 22.64 -28.89
C GLN A 823 -14.06 22.07 -29.55
N LYS A 824 -14.05 20.81 -30.01
CA LYS A 824 -15.18 20.14 -30.70
C LYS A 824 -15.67 20.91 -31.94
N ILE A 825 -14.79 21.65 -32.61
CA ILE A 825 -15.12 22.42 -33.81
C ILE A 825 -14.58 21.67 -35.04
N PRO A 826 -15.43 21.19 -35.97
CA PRO A 826 -14.94 20.62 -37.22
C PRO A 826 -14.37 21.73 -38.12
N LEU A 827 -13.11 21.58 -38.54
CA LEU A 827 -12.39 22.51 -39.42
C LEU A 827 -12.92 22.53 -40.88
N ASN A 828 -13.84 21.63 -41.23
CA ASN A 828 -14.41 21.48 -42.58
C ASN A 828 -15.31 22.66 -43.03
N VAL A 829 -15.46 23.71 -42.21
CA VAL A 829 -16.25 24.92 -42.52
C VAL A 829 -15.29 26.09 -42.71
N SER A 830 -15.34 26.80 -43.85
CA SER A 830 -14.38 27.86 -44.22
C SER A 830 -14.19 28.95 -43.15
N LYS A 831 -15.27 29.36 -42.46
CA LYS A 831 -15.21 30.32 -41.33
C LYS A 831 -14.46 29.78 -40.10
N ASN A 832 -14.53 28.48 -39.84
CA ASN A 832 -13.79 27.85 -38.73
C ASN A 832 -12.30 27.75 -39.06
N ASN A 833 -11.96 27.63 -40.33
CA ASN A 833 -10.57 27.56 -40.80
C ASN A 833 -9.86 28.91 -40.64
N GLU A 834 -10.51 30.02 -41.01
CA GLU A 834 -9.95 31.38 -40.80
C GLU A 834 -9.80 31.72 -39.31
N ARG A 835 -10.76 31.28 -38.48
CA ARG A 835 -10.66 31.40 -37.02
C ARG A 835 -9.50 30.57 -36.45
N PHE A 836 -9.34 29.33 -36.91
CA PHE A 836 -8.25 28.44 -36.51
C PHE A 836 -6.88 29.02 -36.83
N GLU A 837 -6.68 29.52 -38.05
CA GLU A 837 -5.41 30.13 -38.46
C GLU A 837 -5.05 31.34 -37.58
N ASN A 838 -6.02 32.19 -37.27
CA ASN A 838 -5.81 33.34 -36.38
C ASN A 838 -5.49 32.91 -34.93
N GLU A 839 -6.20 31.93 -34.38
CA GLU A 839 -5.93 31.40 -33.04
C GLU A 839 -4.58 30.67 -32.96
N MET A 840 -4.20 29.94 -34.01
CA MET A 840 -2.90 29.27 -34.13
C MET A 840 -1.74 30.27 -34.15
N LEU A 841 -1.83 31.31 -35.00
CA LEU A 841 -0.81 32.35 -35.09
C LEU A 841 -0.62 33.07 -33.75
N GLN A 842 -1.73 33.43 -33.10
CA GLN A 842 -1.69 34.05 -31.78
C GLN A 842 -1.05 33.14 -30.74
N ALA A 843 -1.45 31.86 -30.68
CA ALA A 843 -0.91 30.90 -29.73
C ALA A 843 0.60 30.69 -29.90
N ILE A 844 1.06 30.57 -31.15
CA ILE A 844 2.49 30.44 -31.47
C ILE A 844 3.26 31.67 -31.00
N ASP A 845 2.71 32.88 -31.16
CA ASP A 845 3.35 34.11 -30.68
C ASP A 845 3.35 34.20 -29.15
N ASP A 846 2.29 33.76 -28.47
CA ASP A 846 2.25 33.67 -27.01
C ASP A 846 3.33 32.70 -26.48
N TYR A 847 3.45 31.50 -27.06
CA TYR A 847 4.47 30.52 -26.65
C TYR A 847 5.89 31.01 -26.86
N LYS A 848 6.16 31.78 -27.92
CA LYS A 848 7.47 32.41 -28.18
C LYS A 848 7.87 33.35 -27.06
N VAL A 849 6.97 34.24 -26.65
CA VAL A 849 7.25 35.23 -25.61
C VAL A 849 7.39 34.56 -24.24
N ILE A 850 6.53 33.57 -23.96
CA ILE A 850 6.63 32.74 -22.74
C ILE A 850 7.98 32.02 -22.67
N ALA A 851 8.41 31.38 -23.77
CA ALA A 851 9.69 30.69 -23.84
C ALA A 851 10.88 31.64 -23.68
N LEU A 852 10.83 32.83 -24.28
CA LEU A 852 11.87 33.85 -24.14
C LEU A 852 12.02 34.27 -22.66
N GLN A 853 10.90 34.51 -21.97
CA GLN A 853 10.90 34.86 -20.55
C GLN A 853 11.45 33.72 -19.68
N LEU A 854 11.13 32.46 -19.99
CA LEU A 854 11.62 31.29 -19.27
C LEU A 854 13.15 31.16 -19.33
N TYR A 855 13.76 31.29 -20.51
CA TYR A 855 15.19 31.02 -20.70
C TYR A 855 16.10 32.22 -20.51
N PHE A 856 15.59 33.44 -20.71
CA PHE A 856 16.39 34.67 -20.68
C PHE A 856 15.94 35.70 -19.64
N GLY A 857 14.75 35.54 -19.04
CA GLY A 857 14.30 36.29 -17.87
C GLY A 857 14.44 37.81 -17.96
N ASP A 858 15.06 38.40 -16.93
CA ASP A 858 15.25 39.85 -16.71
C ASP A 858 16.01 40.57 -17.84
N GLN A 859 16.55 39.85 -18.82
CA GLN A 859 17.18 40.44 -20.00
C GLN A 859 16.13 41.02 -20.98
N PHE A 860 14.85 40.67 -20.83
CA PHE A 860 13.74 41.08 -21.71
C PHE A 860 12.53 41.63 -20.92
N ASP A 861 12.74 42.66 -20.10
CA ASP A 861 11.71 43.24 -19.22
C ASP A 861 10.46 43.79 -19.94
N LYS A 862 10.53 44.14 -21.23
CA LYS A 862 9.40 44.75 -21.97
C LYS A 862 8.15 43.87 -22.08
N ASN A 863 8.30 42.55 -21.98
CA ASN A 863 7.19 41.60 -22.15
C ASN A 863 6.67 41.01 -20.83
N LYS A 864 7.26 41.39 -19.69
CA LYS A 864 7.07 40.72 -18.39
C LYS A 864 5.62 40.73 -17.90
N ASN A 865 4.94 41.88 -18.03
CA ASN A 865 3.54 42.02 -17.59
C ASN A 865 2.57 41.20 -18.46
N ASN A 866 2.75 41.21 -19.78
CA ASN A 866 1.91 40.44 -20.70
C ASN A 866 2.07 38.92 -20.48
N VAL A 867 3.32 38.45 -20.26
CA VAL A 867 3.58 37.03 -19.95
C VAL A 867 2.95 36.63 -18.62
N HIS A 868 2.98 37.50 -17.61
CA HIS A 868 2.36 37.22 -16.32
C HIS A 868 0.85 36.98 -16.46
N ASP A 869 0.16 37.81 -17.25
CA ASP A 869 -1.27 37.66 -17.51
C ASP A 869 -1.57 36.36 -18.28
N LEU A 870 -0.78 36.06 -19.33
CA LEU A 870 -0.90 34.82 -20.11
C LEU A 870 -0.71 33.57 -19.23
N LEU A 871 0.32 33.54 -18.39
CA LEU A 871 0.61 32.40 -17.52
C LEU A 871 -0.42 32.24 -16.41
N THR A 872 -0.97 33.35 -15.90
CA THR A 872 -2.09 33.32 -14.94
C THR A 872 -3.32 32.71 -15.58
N LYS A 873 -3.65 33.13 -16.81
CA LYS A 873 -4.76 32.56 -17.57
C LYS A 873 -4.57 31.06 -17.84
N ILE A 874 -3.39 30.64 -18.29
CA ILE A 874 -3.08 29.21 -18.52
C ILE A 874 -3.20 28.40 -17.22
N LYS A 875 -2.81 28.98 -16.08
CA LYS A 875 -2.92 28.33 -14.77
C LYS A 875 -4.38 28.12 -14.34
N GLU A 876 -5.28 29.03 -14.70
CA GLU A 876 -6.71 28.97 -14.37
C GLU A 876 -7.52 28.12 -15.35
N GLU A 877 -7.30 28.30 -16.66
CA GLU A 877 -8.12 27.72 -17.73
C GLU A 877 -7.48 26.49 -18.41
N THR A 878 -6.27 26.11 -18.01
CA THR A 878 -5.38 25.14 -18.69
C THR A 878 -4.93 25.58 -20.07
N ASP A 879 -3.82 25.01 -20.55
CA ASP A 879 -3.27 25.38 -21.85
C ASP A 879 -4.12 24.84 -23.02
N PRO A 880 -4.63 25.71 -23.91
CA PRO A 880 -5.54 25.31 -24.99
C PRO A 880 -4.91 24.27 -25.94
N PHE A 881 -3.62 24.42 -26.27
CA PHE A 881 -2.93 23.55 -27.24
C PHE A 881 -2.01 22.51 -26.60
N GLY A 882 -1.93 22.46 -25.27
CA GLY A 882 -1.25 21.40 -24.51
C GLY A 882 0.29 21.41 -24.56
N PHE A 883 0.93 22.49 -25.00
CA PHE A 883 2.38 22.66 -24.92
C PHE A 883 2.85 23.02 -23.52
N ILE A 884 2.02 23.67 -22.70
CA ILE A 884 2.30 23.97 -21.30
C ILE A 884 1.44 23.05 -20.44
N ILE A 885 2.08 22.11 -19.73
CA ILE A 885 1.38 21.10 -18.92
C ILE A 885 1.05 21.59 -17.51
N ASN A 886 1.78 22.60 -17.03
CA ASN A 886 1.60 23.16 -15.70
C ASN A 886 2.23 24.56 -15.63
N VAL A 887 1.74 25.37 -14.71
CA VAL A 887 2.33 26.66 -14.33
C VAL A 887 2.51 26.67 -12.82
N THR A 888 3.75 26.84 -12.38
CA THR A 888 4.10 26.80 -10.95
C THR A 888 3.49 27.97 -10.17
N GLN A 889 3.60 27.95 -8.84
CA GLN A 889 3.11 29.05 -8.00
C GLN A 889 3.80 30.39 -8.30
N ASP A 890 5.07 30.36 -8.66
CA ASP A 890 5.88 31.51 -9.07
C ASP A 890 5.74 31.86 -10.57
N LEU A 891 4.69 31.38 -11.23
CA LEU A 891 4.39 31.63 -12.65
C LEU A 891 5.56 31.26 -13.57
N THR A 892 6.17 30.11 -13.32
CA THR A 892 7.11 29.49 -14.26
C THR A 892 6.36 28.44 -15.09
N PRO A 893 6.39 28.54 -16.44
CA PRO A 893 5.74 27.56 -17.31
C PRO A 893 6.54 26.25 -17.34
N GLN A 894 5.83 25.12 -17.36
CA GLN A 894 6.40 23.82 -17.63
C GLN A 894 5.93 23.34 -19.01
N PHE A 895 6.86 23.27 -19.96
CA PHE A 895 6.56 22.74 -21.29
C PHE A 895 6.39 21.22 -21.24
N LEU A 896 5.53 20.68 -22.11
CA LEU A 896 5.33 19.24 -22.32
C LEU A 896 6.67 18.51 -22.56
N HIS A 897 7.55 19.17 -23.31
CA HIS A 897 8.97 18.83 -23.39
C HIS A 897 9.77 20.13 -23.57
N ASN A 898 10.86 20.30 -22.83
CA ASN A 898 11.63 21.54 -22.84
C ASN A 898 12.15 21.96 -24.22
N SER A 899 12.42 21.00 -25.11
CA SER A 899 12.82 21.31 -26.48
C SER A 899 11.78 22.12 -27.27
N TYR A 900 10.48 22.01 -26.94
CA TYR A 900 9.46 22.85 -27.57
C TYR A 900 9.64 24.31 -27.16
N GLY A 901 9.83 24.57 -25.86
CA GLY A 901 10.19 25.91 -25.38
C GLY A 901 11.48 26.42 -26.05
N GLU A 902 12.49 25.58 -26.21
CA GLU A 902 13.75 25.98 -26.86
C GLU A 902 13.56 26.33 -28.33
N TYR A 903 12.74 25.55 -29.04
CA TYR A 903 12.35 25.83 -30.42
C TYR A 903 11.55 27.14 -30.52
N PHE A 904 10.58 27.38 -29.63
CA PHE A 904 9.83 28.65 -29.59
C PHE A 904 10.72 29.85 -29.29
N ALA A 905 11.67 29.72 -28.36
CA ALA A 905 12.65 30.77 -28.08
C ALA A 905 13.53 31.06 -29.31
N ALA A 906 13.98 30.02 -30.01
CA ALA A 906 14.73 30.16 -31.26
C ALA A 906 13.90 30.84 -32.37
N LEU A 907 12.61 30.49 -32.47
CA LEU A 907 11.69 31.07 -33.44
C LEU A 907 11.38 32.55 -33.15
N TYR A 908 11.39 32.96 -31.88
CA TYR A 908 11.32 34.38 -31.53
C TYR A 908 12.60 35.13 -31.96
N LEU A 909 13.77 34.58 -31.62
CA LEU A 909 15.06 35.18 -31.92
C LEU A 909 15.35 35.23 -33.41
N SER A 910 14.85 34.30 -34.22
CA SER A 910 15.03 34.34 -35.67
C SER A 910 14.28 35.51 -36.32
N LYS A 911 13.13 35.90 -35.76
CA LYS A 911 12.37 37.11 -36.16
C LYS A 911 12.93 38.40 -35.55
N ASN A 912 13.67 38.31 -34.44
CA ASN A 912 14.19 39.43 -33.65
C ASN A 912 15.69 39.33 -33.40
N TYR A 913 16.47 38.94 -34.42
CA TYR A 913 17.89 38.59 -34.26
C TYR A 913 18.75 39.77 -33.79
N ASN A 914 18.30 41.00 -34.06
CA ASN A 914 18.90 42.22 -33.54
C ASN A 914 18.86 42.29 -32.00
N GLN A 915 18.01 41.54 -31.31
CA GLN A 915 17.93 41.53 -29.84
C GLN A 915 18.88 40.51 -29.18
N ILE A 916 19.56 39.66 -29.96
CA ILE A 916 20.48 38.64 -29.42
C ILE A 916 21.61 39.26 -28.59
N HIS A 917 22.05 40.47 -28.92
CA HIS A 917 23.10 41.17 -28.17
C HIS A 917 22.74 41.49 -26.71
N LEU A 918 21.43 41.50 -26.37
CA LEU A 918 20.97 41.66 -24.98
C LEU A 918 21.36 40.45 -24.13
N ILE A 919 21.52 39.27 -24.76
CA ILE A 919 21.92 38.02 -24.13
C ILE A 919 23.45 37.90 -24.19
N LYS A 920 24.12 38.58 -23.26
CA LYS A 920 25.60 38.72 -23.24
C LYS A 920 26.37 37.40 -23.33
N THR A 921 25.79 36.29 -22.86
CA THR A 921 26.45 34.98 -22.78
C THR A 921 25.87 33.93 -23.75
N PHE A 922 24.99 34.33 -24.67
CA PHE A 922 24.28 33.40 -25.57
C PHE A 922 25.20 32.45 -26.34
N PHE A 923 26.30 32.97 -26.87
CA PHE A 923 27.27 32.19 -27.66
C PHE A 923 28.33 31.49 -26.81
N ALA A 924 28.40 31.80 -25.51
CA ALA A 924 29.47 31.34 -24.61
C ALA A 924 29.00 30.21 -23.66
N GLU A 925 27.74 30.21 -23.25
CA GLU A 925 27.21 29.23 -22.30
C GLU A 925 26.54 28.04 -23.00
N GLU A 926 27.05 26.83 -22.73
CA GLU A 926 26.54 25.57 -23.31
C GLU A 926 25.06 25.30 -23.02
N LYS A 927 24.50 25.91 -21.96
CA LYS A 927 23.08 25.74 -21.61
C LYS A 927 22.14 26.28 -22.71
N TYR A 928 22.62 27.19 -23.55
CA TYR A 928 21.85 27.76 -24.66
C TYR A 928 22.10 27.06 -26.00
N ASP A 929 22.95 26.03 -26.04
CA ASP A 929 23.35 25.35 -27.28
C ASP A 929 22.17 24.86 -28.11
N ASN A 930 21.11 24.34 -27.48
CA ASN A 930 19.97 23.80 -28.22
C ASN A 930 19.11 24.92 -28.84
N ILE A 931 18.87 26.00 -28.11
CA ILE A 931 18.19 27.21 -28.64
C ILE A 931 19.00 27.79 -29.80
N ARG A 932 20.32 27.89 -29.62
CA ARG A 932 21.22 28.37 -30.65
C ARG A 932 21.22 27.47 -31.89
N PHE A 933 21.23 26.15 -31.70
CA PHE A 933 21.20 25.20 -32.80
C PHE A 933 19.90 25.32 -33.62
N PHE A 934 18.74 25.40 -32.96
CA PHE A 934 17.48 25.66 -33.65
C PHE A 934 17.48 27.02 -34.37
N LEU A 935 17.99 28.07 -33.73
CA LEU A 935 18.08 29.40 -34.33
C LEU A 935 18.92 29.36 -35.62
N ASP A 936 20.12 28.77 -35.54
CA ASP A 936 21.01 28.68 -36.69
C ASP A 936 20.40 27.85 -37.83
N LEU A 937 19.65 26.78 -37.53
CA LEU A 937 18.93 25.99 -38.53
C LEU A 937 17.79 26.79 -39.19
N ILE A 938 17.00 27.55 -38.42
CA ILE A 938 15.92 28.38 -38.95
C ILE A 938 16.47 29.49 -39.86
N LEU A 939 17.62 30.05 -39.51
CA LEU A 939 18.32 31.07 -40.31
C LEU A 939 18.96 30.48 -41.58
N ALA A 940 19.39 29.22 -41.51
CA ALA A 940 20.04 28.47 -42.58
C ALA A 940 19.08 27.63 -43.46
N LYS A 941 17.76 27.71 -43.27
CA LYS A 941 16.73 26.86 -43.93
C LYS A 941 16.92 26.72 -45.45
N ASP A 942 17.37 27.79 -46.11
CA ASP A 942 17.57 27.86 -47.56
C ASP A 942 19.06 27.75 -47.98
N CYS A 943 19.95 27.38 -47.06
CA CYS A 943 21.41 27.42 -47.23
C CYS A 943 22.03 26.01 -47.08
N LYS A 944 22.17 25.29 -48.20
CA LYS A 944 22.71 23.91 -48.22
C LYS A 944 24.07 23.80 -47.51
N ALA A 945 25.00 24.73 -47.77
CA ALA A 945 26.34 24.72 -47.17
C ALA A 945 26.31 24.95 -45.64
N HIS A 946 25.45 25.85 -45.15
CA HIS A 946 25.32 26.13 -43.70
C HIS A 946 24.72 24.95 -42.96
N ILE A 947 23.70 24.33 -43.54
CA ILE A 947 23.11 23.09 -43.04
C ILE A 947 24.19 22.00 -42.96
N ALA A 948 25.01 21.84 -44.01
CA ALA A 948 26.12 20.88 -44.01
C ALA A 948 27.13 21.14 -42.87
N VAL A 949 27.47 22.41 -42.62
CA VAL A 949 28.34 22.83 -41.51
C VAL A 949 27.73 22.50 -40.13
N LEU A 950 26.46 22.86 -39.91
CA LEU A 950 25.78 22.65 -38.63
C LEU A 950 25.67 21.17 -38.25
N TYR A 951 25.49 20.29 -39.24
CA TYR A 951 25.41 18.85 -39.02
C TYR A 951 26.73 18.10 -39.17
N LYS A 952 27.86 18.77 -39.44
CA LYS A 952 29.16 18.15 -39.74
C LYS A 952 29.08 17.14 -40.89
N ASN A 953 28.34 17.46 -41.95
CA ASN A 953 28.32 16.65 -43.15
C ASN A 953 29.37 17.13 -44.15
N SER A 954 30.52 16.46 -44.20
CA SER A 954 31.52 16.71 -45.24
C SER A 954 31.02 16.36 -46.64
N GLN A 955 30.27 15.26 -46.78
CA GLN A 955 29.78 14.79 -48.08
C GLN A 955 28.76 15.76 -48.72
N LEU A 956 27.82 16.30 -47.94
CA LEU A 956 26.89 17.33 -48.44
C LEU A 956 27.60 18.63 -48.78
N LEU A 957 28.67 18.96 -48.05
CA LEU A 957 29.49 20.14 -48.32
C LEU A 957 30.31 19.96 -49.61
N ASP A 958 30.80 18.74 -49.89
CA ASP A 958 31.49 18.41 -51.14
C ASP A 958 30.52 18.47 -52.36
N ASP A 959 29.24 18.16 -52.14
CA ASP A 959 28.16 18.26 -53.13
C ASP A 959 27.58 19.69 -53.30
N CYS A 960 28.14 20.70 -52.62
CA CYS A 960 27.72 22.10 -52.76
C CYS A 960 28.36 22.74 -53.99
N THR A 961 27.57 23.49 -54.75
CA THR A 961 28.10 24.36 -55.81
C THR A 961 28.84 25.56 -55.22
N GLU A 962 29.67 26.24 -56.03
CA GLU A 962 30.34 27.48 -55.61
C GLU A 962 29.34 28.55 -55.15
N ASN A 963 28.18 28.62 -55.81
CA ASN A 963 27.07 29.48 -55.39
C ASN A 963 26.51 29.10 -54.01
N ASP A 964 26.37 27.81 -53.70
CA ASP A 964 25.90 27.34 -52.38
C ASP A 964 26.88 27.71 -51.26
N ILE A 965 28.19 27.68 -51.53
CA ILE A 965 29.23 28.01 -50.55
C ILE A 965 29.27 29.52 -50.27
N HIS A 966 29.07 30.35 -51.29
CA HIS A 966 29.05 31.81 -51.15
C HIS A 966 27.70 32.38 -50.72
N PHE A 967 26.65 31.57 -50.73
CA PHE A 967 25.34 31.96 -50.21
C PHE A 967 25.45 32.38 -48.75
N LYS A 968 24.66 33.38 -48.34
CA LYS A 968 24.65 33.90 -46.96
C LYS A 968 23.31 33.57 -46.31
N ASP A 969 23.33 33.31 -45.00
CA ASP A 969 22.10 33.08 -44.25
C ASP A 969 21.28 34.38 -44.08
N LYS A 970 20.09 34.26 -43.48
CA LYS A 970 19.15 35.38 -43.29
C LYS A 970 19.71 36.58 -42.52
N ILE A 971 20.84 36.42 -41.81
CA ILE A 971 21.52 37.51 -41.09
C ILE A 971 22.90 37.84 -41.69
N GLY A 972 23.21 37.32 -42.88
CA GLY A 972 24.38 37.70 -43.67
C GLY A 972 25.67 36.92 -43.37
N ARG A 973 25.60 35.82 -42.61
CA ARG A 973 26.77 34.96 -42.32
C ARG A 973 27.04 34.00 -43.46
N SER A 974 28.32 33.76 -43.74
CA SER A 974 28.82 32.65 -44.57
C SER A 974 28.92 31.34 -43.80
N SER A 975 29.03 30.21 -44.51
CA SER A 975 29.19 28.88 -43.92
C SER A 975 30.47 28.77 -43.07
N LEU A 976 31.55 29.45 -43.47
CA LEU A 976 32.79 29.54 -42.70
C LEU A 976 32.59 30.33 -41.39
N GLU A 977 31.96 31.49 -41.45
CA GLU A 977 31.68 32.31 -40.26
C GLU A 977 30.83 31.54 -39.24
N LEU A 978 29.81 30.81 -39.71
CA LEU A 978 29.00 29.93 -38.88
C LEU A 978 29.86 28.84 -38.21
N SER A 979 30.73 28.17 -38.96
CA SER A 979 31.63 27.15 -38.41
C SER A 979 32.55 27.71 -37.31
N CYS A 980 33.10 28.91 -37.51
CA CYS A 980 33.97 29.59 -36.56
C CYS A 980 33.23 29.95 -35.27
N GLN A 981 31.96 30.37 -35.36
CA GLN A 981 31.16 30.68 -34.18
C GLN A 981 30.93 29.45 -33.29
N TRP A 982 30.96 28.24 -33.84
CA TRP A 982 30.82 27.00 -33.09
C TRP A 982 32.15 26.41 -32.60
N SER A 983 33.30 27.05 -32.87
CA SER A 983 34.67 26.52 -32.65
C SER A 983 34.98 25.89 -31.28
N ASN A 984 34.32 26.27 -30.17
CA ASN A 984 34.49 25.59 -28.87
C ASN A 984 34.01 24.12 -28.89
N LYS A 985 33.03 23.80 -29.74
CA LYS A 985 32.47 22.45 -29.96
C LYS A 985 33.06 21.79 -31.24
N TYR A 986 33.86 22.55 -32.00
CA TYR A 986 34.44 22.23 -33.31
C TYR A 986 35.89 22.75 -33.35
N PRO A 987 36.83 22.14 -32.61
CA PRO A 987 38.16 22.72 -32.46
C PRO A 987 38.90 22.74 -33.80
N LEU A 988 39.51 23.89 -34.11
CA LEU A 988 40.32 24.06 -35.31
C LEU A 988 41.53 23.14 -35.28
N LEU A 989 41.64 22.28 -36.30
CA LEU A 989 42.79 21.41 -36.50
C LEU A 989 44.00 22.25 -36.89
N LYS A 990 45.16 21.97 -36.30
CA LYS A 990 46.41 22.62 -36.70
C LYS A 990 46.70 22.23 -38.15
N THR A 991 46.90 23.23 -39.01
CA THR A 991 47.31 23.04 -40.39
C THR A 991 48.67 23.67 -40.63
N GLU A 992 49.48 23.04 -41.48
CA GLU A 992 50.73 23.61 -41.98
C GLU A 992 50.66 23.63 -43.50
N LYS A 993 50.85 24.82 -44.09
CA LYS A 993 50.88 24.98 -45.53
C LYS A 993 52.28 24.65 -46.04
N LYS A 994 52.40 23.61 -46.87
CA LYS A 994 53.59 23.35 -47.68
C LYS A 994 53.20 23.42 -49.16
N ASN A 995 53.77 24.40 -49.87
CA ASN A 995 53.47 24.69 -51.28
C ASN A 995 51.96 24.95 -51.51
N ASN A 996 51.34 24.22 -52.45
CA ASN A 996 49.91 24.26 -52.77
C ASN A 996 49.05 23.28 -51.95
N SER A 997 49.57 22.72 -50.85
CA SER A 997 48.86 21.74 -50.02
C SER A 997 48.88 22.11 -48.54
N TYR A 998 47.84 21.70 -47.81
CA TYR A 998 47.74 21.82 -46.36
C TYR A 998 47.90 20.44 -45.72
N THR A 999 48.84 20.32 -44.77
CA THR A 999 48.95 19.15 -43.89
C THR A 999 48.11 19.39 -42.65
N ILE A 1000 47.15 18.50 -42.36
CA ILE A 1000 46.25 18.58 -41.21
C ILE A 1000 46.79 17.67 -40.10
N TYR A 1001 47.02 18.23 -38.91
CA TYR A 1001 47.48 17.47 -37.75
C TYR A 1001 46.28 17.12 -36.84
N GLU A 1002 45.75 15.90 -36.99
CA GLU A 1002 44.55 15.42 -36.28
C GLU A 1002 44.62 15.52 -34.74
N ASN A 1003 45.82 15.55 -34.15
CA ASN A 1003 46.04 15.51 -32.69
C ASN A 1003 46.51 16.83 -32.05
N SER A 1004 46.50 17.96 -32.77
CA SER A 1004 46.92 19.25 -32.23
C SER A 1004 45.90 20.35 -32.48
N LEU A 1005 45.34 20.90 -31.41
CA LEU A 1005 44.31 21.95 -31.42
C LEU A 1005 44.96 23.34 -31.37
N ILE A 1006 44.48 24.30 -32.16
CA ILE A 1006 44.89 25.71 -32.04
C ILE A 1006 44.05 26.38 -30.93
N ARG A 1007 44.69 26.90 -29.86
CA ARG A 1007 44.02 27.76 -28.88
C ARG A 1007 43.86 29.18 -29.44
N PHE A 1008 42.65 29.59 -29.80
CA PHE A 1008 42.34 30.96 -30.20
C PHE A 1008 41.76 31.76 -29.00
N GLN A 1009 42.51 32.73 -28.47
CA GLN A 1009 42.03 33.62 -27.38
C GLN A 1009 41.27 34.88 -27.87
N ASN A 1010 41.14 35.14 -29.18
CA ASN A 1010 40.72 36.45 -29.70
C ASN A 1010 39.36 36.52 -30.45
N ILE A 1011 38.55 35.44 -30.50
CA ILE A 1011 37.27 35.44 -31.27
C ILE A 1011 36.19 36.34 -30.67
N PHE A 1012 36.21 36.60 -29.34
CA PHE A 1012 35.25 37.50 -28.69
C PHE A 1012 35.20 38.92 -29.28
N LYS A 1013 36.28 39.38 -29.94
CA LYS A 1013 36.30 40.67 -30.65
C LYS A 1013 35.64 40.63 -32.03
N MET A 1014 35.66 39.49 -32.73
CA MET A 1014 35.12 39.34 -34.09
C MET A 1014 33.60 39.16 -34.06
N VAL A 1015 33.07 38.36 -33.13
CA VAL A 1015 31.62 38.17 -32.94
C VAL A 1015 30.94 39.48 -32.51
N ARG A 1016 31.62 40.32 -31.72
CA ARG A 1016 31.14 41.65 -31.30
C ARG A 1016 31.15 42.70 -32.43
N TRP A 1017 31.83 42.41 -33.55
CA TRP A 1017 31.93 43.29 -34.71
C TRP A 1017 30.92 42.92 -35.82
N MET A 1018 30.35 41.71 -35.80
CA MET A 1018 29.32 41.27 -36.76
C MET A 1018 27.88 41.61 -36.36
N TYR A 1019 27.64 41.91 -35.07
CA TYR A 1019 26.31 42.20 -34.51
C TYR A 1019 26.16 43.65 -33.99
N ASN A 1020 27.18 44.49 -34.18
CA ASN A 1020 27.10 45.95 -34.13
C ASN A 1020 27.17 46.47 -35.56
#